data_AF-A0A8T6HAM3-F1
#
_entry.id   AF-A0A8T6HAM3-F1
#
_cell.length_a   1.000
_cell.length_b   1.000
_cell.length_c   1.000
_cell.angle_alpha   90.00
_cell.angle_beta   90.00
_cell.angle_gamma   90.00
#
_symmetry.space_group_name_H-M   'P 1'
#
loop_
_entity.id
_entity.type
_entity.pdbx_description
1 polymer ?
#
loop_
_entity_poly.entity_id
_entity_poly.type
_entity_poly.pdbx_seq_one_letter_code
_entity_poly.pdbx_strand_id
1 'polypeptide(L)'
;MTSERNGERSRRLSLATRLAIRSRRRKRGERVEPVRMRGWMIALVIVLGVPLVMLGAAAGTAYLIYSDFANDLAPPDEIEETQQLLGSSRIFDRNGEDGVLLFEYARPSDGLRAPVRLHRVSQHLIDATVATEDATFWTNEGINFRGLLRAAWENFGVGSSDFLGGSGGSSITQQLVKNVLIPPEERTGRTLNRVRGKLKETILAIELTNEYGKEQILEWYLNSIFYGNFSYGIGAASQRYFGKSPAQLTLAESAMLAGLPQAPSLYNPLENFDGAKQRQGDVLELMVRHGFITRAQADTAWREELEFDSAEFDIEAPHYVIYVREQVERLCRLERFVPPSGTGGCEHLMNNGGLRITTSLDFGLQARAEAEMRSAVDDFEASTGAHNGALVAIDPSTGQILAMVGSRDFFDETIDGQVNLATATHSPGSALKPLTYLAAFQLDPRTWHPATVLWDVPTTYVEADGTEFKPVNFDGVFRGPVTVRSALANSMNVPAFKVAERLGSAALLDTLHRLGITTMHDPGAYGPSITLGGGEVTLLDLTYAYATLANLGEMKGRLTVQALPDGFRQLDPVAVLEIRDVEGRLLYEWSASGEPDVRSAARPGQVYQITDILSDNSARSLLYGTDSPLMLDRPAAAKTGTAGDPGKDDVRRDYWTMGYTPQLAVGVWIGNADESPMTGGSSVQTAGLIWNRFMLSAHEGVTAEAFTEPDGIHRSLVYAPAVNLHAAVQPDSSLHNPCSSPREELFVSARVAPPLDNFICYEVEVDRRTLQRATVDTPEDYLQQGVWLEPPAVSRRGATALDPIAVEWLRRNRVAYLQPGTVDDADAPVRFDTPGDAAIIERGEILITGRAHSSELTGWTLTARRLGSEDVLTIATGSQGVDGGVLARWDSSDIVGGVYELSLELMDAYLGSISETIMIALPEQPSVSGLESETAESE
;
A
#
# COMPACT_ATOMS: atom_id res chain seq x y z
N MET A 1 26.59 37.96 -19.87
CA MET A 1 26.57 39.20 -20.70
C MET A 1 26.46 40.37 -19.73
N THR A 2 27.38 41.31 -19.56
CA THR A 2 28.69 41.65 -20.18
C THR A 2 29.66 41.98 -19.01
N SER A 3 30.85 41.40 -18.84
CA SER A 3 32.05 41.49 -19.70
C SER A 3 32.47 42.96 -19.93
N GLU A 4 33.67 43.45 -19.58
CA GLU A 4 34.86 42.85 -18.96
C GLU A 4 35.86 43.97 -18.53
N ARG A 5 36.98 43.56 -17.90
CA ARG A 5 38.36 44.06 -18.11
C ARG A 5 39.04 45.16 -17.27
N ASN A 6 40.32 44.83 -17.07
CA ASN A 6 41.52 45.66 -16.82
C ASN A 6 41.72 46.22 -15.39
N GLY A 7 42.93 46.16 -14.83
CA GLY A 7 44.17 45.60 -15.38
C GLY A 7 45.33 45.56 -14.36
N GLU A 8 46.30 44.69 -14.61
CA GLU A 8 47.37 44.31 -13.68
C GLU A 8 48.50 45.35 -13.48
N ARG A 9 49.15 45.26 -12.30
CA ARG A 9 50.61 45.38 -12.03
C ARG A 9 51.38 46.57 -12.64
N SER A 10 52.23 47.26 -11.87
CA SER A 10 53.47 46.63 -11.38
C SER A 10 54.33 47.55 -10.50
N ARG A 11 55.16 46.93 -9.65
CA ARG A 11 56.57 47.23 -9.29
C ARG A 11 57.01 48.71 -9.15
N ARG A 12 57.86 49.12 -8.20
CA ARG A 12 58.59 48.59 -7.02
C ARG A 12 59.53 49.78 -6.64
N LEU A 13 59.83 49.95 -5.36
CA LEU A 13 61.12 50.38 -4.76
C LEU A 13 62.01 51.38 -5.58
N SER A 14 62.52 52.48 -5.00
CA SER A 14 63.32 52.41 -3.76
C SER A 14 63.66 53.77 -3.12
N LEU A 15 63.98 53.72 -1.83
CA LEU A 15 64.91 54.60 -1.06
C LEU A 15 64.69 56.13 -1.00
N ALA A 16 64.26 56.54 0.20
CA ALA A 16 65.03 57.39 1.13
C ALA A 16 64.92 58.94 1.11
N THR A 17 64.68 59.46 2.32
CA THR A 17 65.22 60.73 2.89
C THR A 17 64.37 62.02 2.83
N ARG A 18 63.50 62.15 3.86
CA ARG A 18 63.45 63.24 4.87
C ARG A 18 63.24 64.73 4.47
N LEU A 19 62.20 65.31 5.11
CA LEU A 19 62.17 66.62 5.85
C LEU A 19 62.33 67.93 5.04
N ALA A 20 61.85 69.12 5.45
CA ALA A 20 60.81 69.60 6.39
C ALA A 20 60.72 71.16 6.28
N ILE A 21 59.96 71.83 7.19
CA ILE A 21 60.19 73.19 7.80
C ILE A 21 59.07 74.26 7.68
N ARG A 22 58.34 74.41 8.81
CA ARG A 22 57.91 75.63 9.58
C ARG A 22 56.87 76.68 9.13
N SER A 23 56.14 77.11 10.18
CA SER A 23 55.56 78.44 10.52
C SER A 23 54.15 78.78 10.01
N ARG A 24 53.10 78.80 10.87
CA ARG A 24 52.65 79.83 11.85
C ARG A 24 52.00 81.07 11.17
N ARG A 25 50.65 81.11 11.03
CA ARG A 25 49.62 81.64 11.99
C ARG A 25 49.45 83.18 12.04
N ARG A 26 48.28 83.69 11.57
CA ARG A 26 47.25 84.46 12.34
C ARG A 26 46.04 84.82 11.41
N LYS A 27 44.79 84.44 11.75
CA LYS A 27 43.70 85.21 12.45
C LYS A 27 43.20 86.44 11.64
N ARG A 28 41.90 86.76 11.43
CA ARG A 28 40.56 86.41 12.00
C ARG A 28 39.57 85.98 10.88
N GLY A 29 38.32 85.53 11.10
CA GLY A 29 37.66 85.06 12.35
C GLY A 29 36.30 85.71 12.70
N GLU A 30 35.16 85.13 12.27
CA GLU A 30 33.76 85.47 12.67
C GLU A 30 32.97 84.26 13.26
N ARG A 31 31.74 84.49 13.72
CA ARG A 31 31.07 83.77 14.84
C ARG A 31 30.14 82.62 14.40
N VAL A 32 29.97 81.61 15.27
CA VAL A 32 28.84 80.65 15.29
C VAL A 32 28.45 80.35 16.75
N GLU A 33 27.15 80.12 17.00
CA GLU A 33 26.49 80.03 18.32
C GLU A 33 26.71 78.73 19.14
N PRO A 34 26.49 78.75 20.47
CA PRO A 34 26.75 77.63 21.38
C PRO A 34 25.57 76.65 21.54
N VAL A 35 25.03 76.11 20.44
CA VAL A 35 23.94 75.10 20.51
C VAL A 35 24.45 73.65 20.39
N ARG A 36 25.61 73.43 19.73
CA ARG A 36 26.10 72.07 19.42
C ARG A 36 26.59 71.26 20.62
N MET A 37 27.17 71.87 21.66
CA MET A 37 27.93 71.12 22.68
C MET A 37 27.05 70.25 23.60
N ARG A 38 25.81 70.66 23.90
CA ARG A 38 24.85 69.85 24.68
C ARG A 38 24.36 68.63 23.89
N GLY A 39 24.11 68.79 22.58
CA GLY A 39 23.68 67.69 21.71
C GLY A 39 24.70 66.55 21.65
N TRP A 40 26.00 66.86 21.57
CA TRP A 40 27.04 65.82 21.54
C TRP A 40 27.21 65.09 22.88
N MET A 41 27.06 65.76 24.03
CA MET A 41 27.10 65.05 25.32
C MET A 41 25.87 64.19 25.56
N ILE A 42 24.67 64.66 25.18
CA ILE A 42 23.44 63.86 25.24
C ILE A 42 23.54 62.66 24.29
N ALA A 43 24.03 62.86 23.06
CA ALA A 43 24.30 61.77 22.13
C ALA A 43 25.32 60.76 22.68
N LEU A 44 26.40 61.22 23.34
CA LEU A 44 27.38 60.32 23.95
C LEU A 44 26.78 59.52 25.12
N VAL A 45 25.97 60.16 25.97
CA VAL A 45 25.26 59.49 27.08
C VAL A 45 24.21 58.52 26.57
N ILE A 46 23.55 58.80 25.44
CA ILE A 46 22.65 57.84 24.80
C ILE A 46 23.44 56.68 24.16
N VAL A 47 24.50 56.97 23.41
CA VAL A 47 25.31 55.96 22.69
C VAL A 47 26.12 55.05 23.62
N LEU A 48 26.51 55.50 24.83
CA LEU A 48 27.19 54.66 25.82
C LEU A 48 26.26 54.18 26.94
N GLY A 49 25.33 55.03 27.39
CA GLY A 49 24.42 54.73 28.49
C GLY A 49 23.27 53.83 28.11
N VAL A 50 22.69 53.94 26.91
CA VAL A 50 21.63 52.99 26.49
C VAL A 50 22.19 51.58 26.35
N PRO A 51 23.33 51.31 25.70
CA PRO A 51 23.93 49.98 25.71
C PRO A 51 24.24 49.47 27.12
N LEU A 52 24.75 50.32 28.03
CA LEU A 52 25.06 49.89 29.41
C LEU A 52 23.80 49.58 30.23
N VAL A 53 22.73 50.36 30.08
CA VAL A 53 21.42 50.09 30.72
C VAL A 53 20.76 48.86 30.11
N MET A 54 20.85 48.66 28.79
CA MET A 54 20.37 47.44 28.13
C MET A 54 21.18 46.21 28.57
N LEU A 55 22.50 46.34 28.76
CA LEU A 55 23.35 45.27 29.29
C LEU A 55 23.00 44.95 30.75
N GLY A 56 22.77 45.96 31.57
CA GLY A 56 22.35 45.81 32.97
C GLY A 56 20.95 45.22 33.10
N ALA A 57 20.01 45.61 32.23
CA ALA A 57 18.68 45.03 32.16
C ALA A 57 18.71 43.58 31.65
N ALA A 58 19.55 43.27 30.65
CA ALA A 58 19.76 41.91 30.17
C ALA A 58 20.40 41.02 31.25
N ALA A 59 21.42 41.51 31.96
CA ALA A 59 22.06 40.81 33.07
C ALA A 59 21.11 40.62 34.26
N GLY A 60 20.30 41.63 34.60
CA GLY A 60 19.27 41.53 35.63
C GLY A 60 18.15 40.55 35.26
N THR A 61 17.73 40.54 33.98
CA THR A 61 16.74 39.57 33.48
C THR A 61 17.31 38.16 33.48
N ALA A 62 18.57 37.98 33.05
CA ALA A 62 19.27 36.69 33.10
C ALA A 62 19.45 36.21 34.54
N TYR A 63 19.76 37.11 35.49
CA TYR A 63 19.85 36.78 36.92
C TYR A 63 18.50 36.37 37.51
N LEU A 64 17.41 37.08 37.16
CA LEU A 64 16.07 36.71 37.60
C LEU A 64 15.66 35.33 37.05
N ILE A 65 15.91 35.07 35.76
CA ILE A 65 15.65 33.76 35.14
C ILE A 65 16.54 32.67 35.77
N TYR A 66 17.82 32.96 36.05
CA TYR A 66 18.70 32.03 36.77
C TYR A 66 18.15 31.74 38.18
N SER A 67 17.70 32.76 38.92
CA SER A 67 17.13 32.56 40.26
C SER A 67 15.77 31.85 40.26
N ASP A 68 14.97 31.99 39.21
CA ASP A 68 13.72 31.24 39.00
C ASP A 68 14.04 29.74 38.90
N PHE A 69 14.98 29.36 38.03
CA PHE A 69 15.38 27.96 37.83
C PHE A 69 16.25 27.37 38.93
N ALA A 70 17.13 28.16 39.55
CA ALA A 70 18.04 27.65 40.58
C ALA A 70 17.35 27.38 41.92
N ASN A 71 16.14 27.93 42.14
CA ASN A 71 15.31 27.59 43.30
C ASN A 71 14.38 26.39 43.05
N ASP A 72 14.11 26.03 41.79
CA ASP A 72 13.35 24.83 41.36
C ASP A 72 14.27 23.61 41.10
N LEU A 73 15.51 23.66 41.59
CA LEU A 73 16.49 22.57 41.49
C LEU A 73 16.14 21.42 42.46
N ALA A 74 15.61 20.33 41.92
CA ALA A 74 15.57 19.03 42.60
C ALA A 74 17.02 18.57 42.91
N PRO A 75 17.35 18.20 44.16
CA PRO A 75 18.64 17.61 44.50
C PRO A 75 18.91 16.34 43.69
N PRO A 76 20.13 16.09 43.15
CA PRO A 76 20.41 14.89 42.36
C PRO A 76 20.27 13.55 43.10
N ASP A 77 20.23 13.55 44.42
CA ASP A 77 19.78 12.42 45.24
C ASP A 77 18.32 12.02 44.95
N GLU A 78 17.43 12.97 44.62
CA GLU A 78 16.08 12.67 44.11
C GLU A 78 16.10 12.03 42.71
N ILE A 79 17.15 12.19 41.90
CA ILE A 79 17.28 11.49 40.61
C ILE A 79 17.49 10.00 40.83
N GLU A 80 18.44 9.67 41.70
CA GLU A 80 18.79 8.28 42.00
C GLU A 80 17.62 7.61 42.75
N GLU A 81 16.94 8.33 43.65
CA GLU A 81 15.75 7.84 44.35
C GLU A 81 14.54 7.69 43.40
N THR A 82 14.26 8.66 42.52
CA THR A 82 13.13 8.57 41.57
C THR A 82 13.29 7.43 40.56
N GLN A 83 14.50 7.20 40.05
CA GLN A 83 14.79 6.05 39.17
C GLN A 83 14.72 4.71 39.90
N GLN A 84 14.99 4.67 41.22
CA GLN A 84 14.79 3.48 42.04
C GLN A 84 13.32 3.23 42.41
N LEU A 85 12.52 4.29 42.60
CA LEU A 85 11.11 4.22 42.98
C LEU A 85 10.21 3.70 41.86
N LEU A 86 10.50 4.04 40.59
CA LEU A 86 9.66 3.67 39.45
C LEU A 86 9.86 2.21 38.98
N GLY A 87 10.93 1.50 39.37
CA GLY A 87 11.08 0.08 39.03
C GLY A 87 11.08 -0.24 37.52
N SER A 88 10.74 -1.48 37.18
CA SER A 88 10.74 -2.04 35.80
C SER A 88 9.35 -2.00 35.17
N SER A 89 9.26 -1.65 33.88
CA SER A 89 8.01 -1.85 33.13
C SER A 89 7.87 -3.29 32.66
N ARG A 90 6.64 -3.79 32.67
CA ARG A 90 6.27 -5.18 32.37
C ARG A 90 5.16 -5.20 31.33
N ILE A 91 5.35 -6.00 30.29
CA ILE A 91 4.33 -6.29 29.28
C ILE A 91 3.76 -7.68 29.59
N PHE A 92 2.44 -7.76 29.67
CA PHE A 92 1.70 -8.99 29.90
C PHE A 92 0.83 -9.35 28.69
N ASP A 93 0.43 -10.61 28.59
CA ASP A 93 -0.61 -11.07 27.67
C ASP A 93 -1.98 -10.45 28.04
N ARG A 94 -3.03 -10.86 27.32
CA ARG A 94 -4.40 -10.37 27.53
C ARG A 94 -5.02 -10.62 28.89
N ASN A 95 -4.41 -11.47 29.73
CA ASN A 95 -4.88 -11.77 31.07
C ASN A 95 -4.24 -10.84 32.13
N GLY A 96 -3.32 -9.96 31.74
CA GLY A 96 -2.70 -8.97 32.61
C GLY A 96 -1.78 -9.61 33.65
N GLU A 97 -1.77 -9.08 34.88
CA GLU A 97 -0.88 -9.56 35.95
C GLU A 97 -1.18 -11.01 36.42
N ASP A 98 -2.39 -11.52 36.15
CA ASP A 98 -2.75 -12.93 36.39
C ASP A 98 -2.35 -13.86 35.22
N GLY A 99 -1.78 -13.28 34.16
CA GLY A 99 -1.44 -13.92 32.88
C GLY A 99 0.03 -14.25 32.70
N VAL A 100 0.46 -14.24 31.43
CA VAL A 100 1.86 -14.46 31.05
C VAL A 100 2.58 -13.12 30.97
N LEU A 101 3.67 -12.99 31.74
CA LEU A 101 4.64 -11.90 31.59
C LEU A 101 5.41 -12.14 30.29
N LEU A 102 5.13 -11.32 29.27
CA LEU A 102 5.79 -11.44 27.96
C LEU A 102 7.20 -10.87 27.98
N PHE A 103 7.40 -9.74 28.67
CA PHE A 103 8.71 -9.14 28.83
C PHE A 103 8.77 -8.20 30.04
N GLU A 104 9.89 -8.21 30.76
CA GLU A 104 10.22 -7.22 31.79
C GLU A 104 11.43 -6.39 31.35
N TYR A 105 11.23 -5.08 31.19
CA TYR A 105 12.31 -4.15 30.93
C TYR A 105 13.18 -4.04 32.19
N ALA A 106 14.40 -4.57 32.11
CA ALA A 106 15.28 -4.79 33.26
C ALA A 106 15.37 -3.59 34.22
N ARG A 107 15.18 -3.85 35.52
CA ARG A 107 15.33 -2.88 36.61
C ARG A 107 16.73 -2.22 36.54
N PRO A 108 16.86 -0.91 36.79
CA PRO A 108 18.17 -0.25 36.89
C PRO A 108 19.13 -0.89 37.91
N SER A 109 18.62 -1.64 38.89
CA SER A 109 19.37 -2.26 39.98
C SER A 109 19.76 -3.73 39.79
N ASP A 110 19.24 -4.43 38.77
CA ASP A 110 19.49 -5.87 38.57
C ASP A 110 20.52 -6.16 37.48
N GLY A 111 21.33 -7.20 37.71
CA GLY A 111 22.05 -8.02 36.72
C GLY A 111 22.80 -7.26 35.62
N LEU A 112 22.07 -6.87 34.58
CA LEU A 112 22.56 -6.23 33.36
C LEU A 112 22.67 -4.70 33.45
N ARG A 113 21.89 -4.03 34.33
CA ARG A 113 21.89 -2.55 34.44
C ARG A 113 22.44 -1.99 35.75
N ALA A 114 22.79 -2.83 36.72
CA ALA A 114 23.42 -2.42 37.96
C ALA A 114 24.55 -1.40 37.68
N PRO A 115 24.47 -0.14 38.18
CA PRO A 115 25.25 0.96 37.65
C PRO A 115 26.74 0.65 37.58
N VAL A 116 27.27 0.58 36.35
CA VAL A 116 28.65 0.22 36.12
C VAL A 116 29.49 1.44 36.50
N ARG A 117 30.18 1.32 37.64
CA ARG A 117 31.12 2.34 38.09
C ARG A 117 32.15 2.63 37.01
N LEU A 118 32.49 3.90 36.78
CA LEU A 118 33.30 4.31 35.62
C LEU A 118 34.67 3.59 35.56
N HIS A 119 35.26 3.27 36.73
CA HIS A 119 36.50 2.49 36.83
C HIS A 119 36.39 1.02 36.36
N ARG A 120 35.18 0.54 36.05
CA ARG A 120 34.89 -0.77 35.44
C ARG A 120 34.46 -0.66 33.98
N VAL A 121 34.72 0.48 33.34
CA VAL A 121 34.50 0.71 31.91
C VAL A 121 35.85 0.79 31.21
N SER A 122 35.97 0.18 30.02
CA SER A 122 37.19 0.24 29.21
C SER A 122 37.54 1.69 28.86
N GLN A 123 38.81 2.08 29.04
CA GLN A 123 39.28 3.42 28.68
C GLN A 123 39.02 3.73 27.20
N HIS A 124 39.08 2.72 26.33
CA HIS A 124 38.76 2.88 24.91
C HIS A 124 37.32 3.37 24.68
N LEU A 125 36.36 2.92 25.47
CA LEU A 125 34.98 3.37 25.38
C LEU A 125 34.78 4.75 25.98
N ILE A 126 35.42 5.05 27.11
CA ILE A 126 35.43 6.39 27.70
C ILE A 126 35.94 7.40 26.66
N ASP A 127 37.07 7.10 26.03
CA ASP A 127 37.69 7.92 24.99
C ASP A 127 36.82 8.00 23.72
N ALA A 128 36.21 6.89 23.29
CA ALA A 128 35.33 6.85 22.11
C ALA A 128 34.06 7.68 22.30
N THR A 129 33.42 7.55 23.47
CA THR A 129 32.22 8.31 23.83
C THR A 129 32.54 9.80 23.93
N VAL A 130 33.63 10.16 24.62
CA VAL A 130 34.07 11.56 24.72
C VAL A 130 34.46 12.12 23.34
N ALA A 131 35.18 11.39 22.51
CA ALA A 131 35.53 11.84 21.15
C ALA A 131 34.31 12.08 20.25
N THR A 132 33.24 11.31 20.45
CA THR A 132 32.03 11.33 19.61
C THR A 132 31.00 12.37 20.09
N GLU A 133 30.69 12.38 21.38
CA GLU A 133 29.60 13.19 21.95
C GLU A 133 30.07 14.57 22.43
N ASP A 134 31.24 14.66 23.08
CA ASP A 134 31.76 15.93 23.59
C ASP A 134 33.28 15.90 23.80
N ALA A 135 34.03 16.16 22.73
CA ALA A 135 35.50 16.18 22.77
C ALA A 135 36.08 17.29 23.68
N THR A 136 35.24 18.12 24.32
CA THR A 136 35.64 19.12 25.32
C THR A 136 35.29 18.74 26.76
N PHE A 137 34.61 17.60 26.98
CA PHE A 137 33.97 17.20 28.24
C PHE A 137 34.84 17.42 29.49
N TRP A 138 36.07 16.92 29.47
CA TRP A 138 37.03 17.02 30.58
C TRP A 138 37.49 18.45 30.91
N THR A 139 37.22 19.41 30.03
CA THR A 139 37.70 20.81 30.12
C THR A 139 36.59 21.85 30.13
N ASN A 140 35.33 21.43 29.92
CA ASN A 140 34.20 22.36 29.85
C ASN A 140 33.43 22.45 31.18
N GLU A 141 32.84 23.61 31.44
CA GLU A 141 32.03 23.89 32.62
C GLU A 141 30.56 23.48 32.37
N GLY A 142 30.36 22.26 31.86
CA GLY A 142 29.05 21.69 31.58
C GLY A 142 28.46 22.03 30.21
N ILE A 143 29.07 22.94 29.45
CA ILE A 143 28.59 23.37 28.11
C ILE A 143 29.75 23.41 27.12
N ASN A 144 29.55 22.86 25.92
CA ASN A 144 30.52 22.98 24.83
C ASN A 144 30.40 24.34 24.10
N PHE A 145 30.88 25.42 24.74
CA PHE A 145 30.85 26.77 24.18
C PHE A 145 31.52 26.89 22.79
N ARG A 146 32.55 26.08 22.51
CA ARG A 146 33.22 26.07 21.19
C ARG A 146 32.37 25.39 20.12
N GLY A 147 31.65 24.33 20.46
CA GLY A 147 30.65 23.68 19.61
C GLY A 147 29.47 24.62 19.33
N LEU A 148 28.93 25.26 20.36
CA LEU A 148 27.83 26.21 20.24
C LEU A 148 28.18 27.40 19.32
N LEU A 149 29.35 28.00 19.48
CA LEU A 149 29.82 29.10 18.62
C LEU A 149 30.08 28.65 17.17
N ARG A 150 30.54 27.40 16.96
CA ARG A 150 30.72 26.82 15.62
C ARG A 150 29.36 26.60 14.94
N ALA A 151 28.44 25.93 15.61
CA ALA A 151 27.09 25.68 15.12
C ALA A 151 26.33 26.99 14.84
N ALA A 152 26.52 28.02 15.66
CA ALA A 152 25.98 29.36 15.39
C ALA A 152 26.56 29.95 14.09
N TRP A 153 27.88 29.89 13.90
CA TRP A 153 28.54 30.43 12.70
C TRP A 153 28.16 29.67 11.41
N GLU A 154 28.04 28.35 11.48
CA GLU A 154 27.65 27.49 10.36
C GLU A 154 26.18 27.71 9.93
N ASN A 155 25.30 28.09 10.85
CA ASN A 155 23.87 28.34 10.58
C ASN A 155 23.53 29.80 10.24
N PHE A 156 24.50 30.71 10.10
CA PHE A 156 24.29 32.16 9.91
C PHE A 156 23.88 32.57 8.47
N GLY A 157 23.12 31.72 7.78
CA GLY A 157 22.47 32.01 6.49
C GLY A 157 21.10 32.65 6.66
N VAL A 158 20.74 33.61 5.81
CA VAL A 158 19.48 34.38 5.94
C VAL A 158 18.26 33.50 5.67
N GLY A 159 17.62 32.98 6.73
CA GLY A 159 16.34 32.26 6.65
C GLY A 159 16.08 31.23 7.75
N SER A 160 17.10 30.79 8.50
CA SER A 160 16.97 29.77 9.55
C SER A 160 16.36 30.35 10.84
N SER A 161 15.21 29.81 11.25
CA SER A 161 14.57 30.10 12.54
C SER A 161 15.13 29.27 13.70
N ASP A 162 16.23 28.54 13.45
CA ASP A 162 16.66 27.39 14.26
C ASP A 162 18.08 27.55 14.86
N PHE A 163 18.40 28.78 15.28
CA PHE A 163 19.68 29.19 15.89
C PHE A 163 20.13 28.35 17.11
N LEU A 164 19.23 27.53 17.69
CA LEU A 164 19.48 26.69 18.87
C LEU A 164 19.10 25.21 18.66
N GLY A 165 18.67 24.79 17.47
CA GLY A 165 18.17 23.43 17.20
C GLY A 165 19.20 22.43 16.65
N GLY A 166 20.38 22.90 16.22
CA GLY A 166 21.38 22.08 15.53
C GLY A 166 21.93 20.90 16.34
N SER A 167 21.90 19.71 15.74
CA SER A 167 22.18 18.40 16.35
C SER A 167 23.67 18.07 16.61
N GLY A 168 24.51 19.06 16.92
CA GLY A 168 25.97 18.88 17.02
C GLY A 168 26.71 19.77 18.02
N GLY A 169 26.01 20.38 18.98
CA GLY A 169 26.59 21.38 19.90
C GLY A 169 26.35 21.17 21.40
N SER A 170 25.62 20.12 21.81
CA SER A 170 25.31 19.88 23.24
C SER A 170 26.40 19.05 23.91
N SER A 171 26.79 19.37 25.15
CA SER A 171 27.74 18.58 25.95
C SER A 171 27.13 17.27 26.45
N ILE A 172 27.96 16.32 26.90
CA ILE A 172 27.50 15.11 27.61
C ILE A 172 26.65 15.47 28.84
N THR A 173 27.03 16.53 29.59
CA THR A 173 26.28 16.99 30.77
C THR A 173 24.91 17.55 30.39
N GLN A 174 24.84 18.31 29.29
CA GLN A 174 23.59 18.82 28.73
C GLN A 174 22.67 17.69 28.26
N GLN A 175 23.23 16.64 27.65
CA GLN A 175 22.47 15.46 27.25
C GLN A 175 21.95 14.68 28.47
N LEU A 176 22.76 14.48 29.51
CA LEU A 176 22.32 13.86 30.77
C LEU A 176 21.15 14.63 31.40
N VAL A 177 21.31 15.95 31.60
CA VAL A 177 20.26 16.84 32.12
C VAL A 177 19.00 16.80 31.27
N LYS A 178 19.14 16.86 29.94
CA LYS A 178 18.02 16.77 29.00
C LYS A 178 17.25 15.46 29.14
N ASN A 179 17.94 14.34 29.27
CA ASN A 179 17.31 13.02 29.32
C ASN A 179 16.67 12.72 30.68
N VAL A 180 17.24 13.27 31.78
CA VAL A 180 16.90 12.89 33.15
C VAL A 180 16.07 13.94 33.91
N LEU A 181 16.35 15.24 33.76
CA LEU A 181 15.88 16.28 34.70
C LEU A 181 14.76 17.22 34.17
N ILE A 182 14.54 17.31 32.86
CA ILE A 182 13.61 18.30 32.28
C ILE A 182 12.28 17.65 31.90
N PRO A 183 11.13 18.03 32.47
CA PRO A 183 9.83 17.47 32.08
C PRO A 183 9.51 17.64 30.57
N PRO A 184 8.87 16.66 29.91
CA PRO A 184 8.61 16.72 28.46
C PRO A 184 7.79 17.92 27.99
N GLU A 185 6.85 18.39 28.82
CA GLU A 185 5.94 19.51 28.54
C GLU A 185 6.68 20.83 28.24
N GLU A 186 7.87 21.03 28.81
CA GLU A 186 8.72 22.19 28.55
C GLU A 186 9.48 22.09 27.22
N ARG A 187 9.58 20.89 26.63
CA ARG A 187 10.38 20.59 25.41
C ARG A 187 9.61 20.85 24.11
N THR A 188 8.28 20.65 24.09
CA THR A 188 7.42 20.66 22.88
C THR A 188 6.66 21.95 22.61
N GLY A 189 6.63 22.92 23.53
CA GLY A 189 5.87 24.16 23.37
C GLY A 189 6.35 25.10 22.24
N ARG A 190 5.58 26.19 22.02
CA ARG A 190 5.91 27.30 21.10
C ARG A 190 7.37 27.75 21.25
N THR A 191 7.97 28.36 20.22
CA THR A 191 9.40 28.77 20.17
C THR A 191 9.97 29.34 21.48
N LEU A 192 9.21 30.16 22.21
CA LEU A 192 9.58 30.71 23.52
C LEU A 192 9.82 29.64 24.60
N ASN A 193 8.99 28.59 24.67
CA ASN A 193 9.15 27.49 25.62
C ASN A 193 10.40 26.66 25.30
N ARG A 194 10.66 26.38 24.01
CA ARG A 194 11.88 25.66 23.59
C ARG A 194 13.17 26.42 23.97
N VAL A 195 13.18 27.74 23.81
CA VAL A 195 14.30 28.59 24.28
C VAL A 195 14.39 28.56 25.82
N ARG A 196 13.27 28.62 26.53
CA ARG A 196 13.23 28.53 28.00
C ARG A 196 13.77 27.18 28.50
N GLY A 197 13.35 26.07 27.90
CA GLY A 197 13.83 24.72 28.23
C GLY A 197 15.31 24.52 27.92
N LYS A 198 15.81 25.01 26.78
CA LYS A 198 17.25 24.93 26.45
C LYS A 198 18.12 25.80 27.36
N LEU A 199 17.60 26.93 27.85
CA LEU A 199 18.27 27.74 28.86
C LEU A 199 18.28 27.05 30.23
N LYS A 200 17.18 26.41 30.63
CA LYS A 200 17.10 25.56 31.84
C LYS A 200 18.12 24.42 31.78
N GLU A 201 18.16 23.67 30.67
CA GLU A 201 19.17 22.63 30.39
C GLU A 201 20.62 23.14 30.53
N THR A 202 20.87 24.34 30.00
CA THR A 202 22.19 24.99 30.03
C THR A 202 22.60 25.39 31.45
N ILE A 203 21.67 25.93 32.26
CA ILE A 203 21.92 26.30 33.66
C ILE A 203 22.13 25.05 34.52
N LEU A 204 21.24 24.07 34.42
CA LEU A 204 21.32 22.80 35.14
C LEU A 204 22.62 22.04 34.83
N ALA A 205 23.09 22.06 33.59
CA ALA A 205 24.35 21.40 33.21
C ALA A 205 25.61 22.09 33.77
N ILE A 206 25.59 23.42 33.97
CA ILE A 206 26.65 24.14 34.70
C ILE A 206 26.62 23.72 36.16
N GLU A 207 25.46 23.80 36.82
CA GLU A 207 25.34 23.53 38.25
C GLU A 207 25.71 22.09 38.59
N LEU A 208 25.24 21.11 37.80
CA LEU A 208 25.62 19.71 37.93
C LEU A 208 27.14 19.50 37.76
N THR A 209 27.81 20.29 36.91
CA THR A 209 29.28 20.25 36.76
C THR A 209 30.03 20.92 37.92
N ASN A 210 29.43 21.89 38.59
CA ASN A 210 30.02 22.56 39.76
C ASN A 210 29.91 21.69 41.02
N GLU A 211 28.79 20.96 41.17
CA GLU A 211 28.50 20.13 42.32
C GLU A 211 29.12 18.72 42.20
N TYR A 212 29.11 18.12 41.00
CA TYR A 212 29.58 16.75 40.76
C TYR A 212 30.81 16.68 39.85
N GLY A 213 31.73 15.77 40.19
CA GLY A 213 32.91 15.51 39.37
C GLY A 213 32.56 14.94 37.99
N LYS A 214 33.36 15.31 36.97
CA LYS A 214 33.20 14.82 35.59
C LYS A 214 33.12 13.30 35.47
N GLU A 215 33.84 12.57 36.30
CA GLU A 215 33.78 11.10 36.35
C GLU A 215 32.38 10.60 36.75
N GLN A 216 31.74 11.21 37.75
CA GLN A 216 30.38 10.85 38.18
C GLN A 216 29.32 11.21 37.13
N ILE A 217 29.49 12.36 36.46
CA ILE A 217 28.61 12.78 35.34
C ILE A 217 28.71 11.80 34.17
N LEU A 218 29.93 11.34 33.83
CA LEU A 218 30.11 10.34 32.77
C LEU A 218 29.62 8.96 33.19
N GLU A 219 29.78 8.58 34.46
CA GLU A 219 29.20 7.37 35.04
C GLU A 219 27.67 7.35 34.88
N TRP A 220 26.98 8.44 35.27
CA TRP A 220 25.54 8.56 35.10
C TRP A 220 25.12 8.59 33.62
N TYR A 221 25.86 9.29 32.76
CA TYR A 221 25.59 9.33 31.32
C TYR A 221 25.69 7.93 30.69
N LEU A 222 26.81 7.23 30.87
CA LEU A 222 27.04 5.89 30.32
C LEU A 222 26.06 4.84 30.85
N ASN A 223 25.47 5.04 32.03
CA ASN A 223 24.44 4.15 32.58
C ASN A 223 23.00 4.54 32.20
N SER A 224 22.76 5.73 31.63
CA SER A 224 21.41 6.25 31.31
C SER A 224 21.07 6.36 29.82
N ILE A 225 22.05 6.33 28.92
CA ILE A 225 21.79 6.39 27.47
C ILE A 225 21.35 5.05 26.88
N PHE A 226 20.57 5.11 25.79
CA PHE A 226 20.12 3.94 25.03
C PHE A 226 21.15 3.57 23.95
N TYR A 227 21.49 2.28 23.88
CA TYR A 227 22.45 1.73 22.93
C TYR A 227 21.81 0.86 21.83
N GLY A 228 20.50 0.64 21.83
CA GLY A 228 19.84 -0.31 20.92
C GLY A 228 19.69 -1.70 21.56
N ASN A 229 19.08 -2.66 20.84
CA ASN A 229 18.79 -4.03 21.32
C ASN A 229 18.38 -4.08 22.81
N PHE A 230 17.31 -3.36 23.18
CA PHE A 230 16.78 -3.25 24.56
C PHE A 230 17.78 -2.77 25.66
N SER A 231 18.98 -2.34 25.27
CA SER A 231 20.09 -1.99 26.17
C SER A 231 20.12 -0.49 26.48
N TYR A 232 19.63 -0.09 27.66
CA TYR A 232 20.05 1.16 28.29
C TYR A 232 21.21 0.88 29.24
N GLY A 233 22.15 1.81 29.27
CA GLY A 233 23.36 1.69 30.07
C GLY A 233 24.39 0.74 29.44
N ILE A 234 25.66 1.11 29.60
CA ILE A 234 26.77 0.39 28.97
C ILE A 234 26.93 -1.05 29.49
N GLY A 235 26.57 -1.31 30.74
CA GLY A 235 26.57 -2.67 31.32
C GLY A 235 25.75 -3.63 30.47
N ALA A 236 24.50 -3.26 30.19
CA ALA A 236 23.59 -4.07 29.39
C ALA A 236 24.11 -4.18 27.96
N ALA A 237 24.50 -3.06 27.34
CA ALA A 237 24.96 -3.04 25.95
C ALA A 237 26.21 -3.93 25.73
N SER A 238 27.18 -3.89 26.65
CA SER A 238 28.40 -4.70 26.53
C SER A 238 28.13 -6.20 26.66
N GLN A 239 27.27 -6.57 27.62
CA GLN A 239 26.90 -7.96 27.83
C GLN A 239 26.02 -8.50 26.69
N ARG A 240 25.23 -7.64 26.05
CA ARG A 240 24.17 -8.01 25.11
C ARG A 240 24.53 -7.86 23.64
N TYR A 241 25.58 -7.11 23.33
CA TYR A 241 26.20 -7.12 22.00
C TYR A 241 27.42 -8.03 21.94
N PHE A 242 28.15 -8.26 23.05
CA PHE A 242 29.46 -8.93 22.99
C PHE A 242 29.71 -9.97 24.08
N GLY A 243 28.73 -10.29 24.94
CA GLY A 243 28.91 -11.24 26.03
C GLY A 243 29.87 -10.80 27.15
N LYS A 244 30.29 -9.53 27.13
CA LYS A 244 31.46 -9.01 27.86
C LYS A 244 31.10 -7.98 28.91
N SER A 245 31.89 -7.94 29.98
CA SER A 245 31.89 -6.80 30.90
C SER A 245 32.40 -5.54 30.17
N PRO A 246 31.87 -4.33 30.45
CA PRO A 246 32.35 -3.07 29.86
C PRO A 246 33.86 -2.83 30.04
N ALA A 247 34.49 -3.42 31.06
CA ALA A 247 35.93 -3.37 31.30
C ALA A 247 36.76 -4.16 30.27
N GLN A 248 36.15 -5.10 29.56
CA GLN A 248 36.82 -6.05 28.65
C GLN A 248 36.71 -5.65 27.17
N LEU A 249 35.95 -4.61 26.85
CA LEU A 249 35.72 -4.17 25.48
C LEU A 249 37.01 -3.76 24.77
N THR A 250 37.23 -4.28 23.56
CA THR A 250 38.32 -3.87 22.68
C THR A 250 38.11 -2.44 22.16
N LEU A 251 39.11 -1.89 21.46
CA LEU A 251 38.95 -0.58 20.80
C LEU A 251 37.88 -0.61 19.71
N ALA A 252 37.74 -1.72 18.98
CA ALA A 252 36.73 -1.86 17.94
C ALA A 252 35.32 -1.93 18.55
N GLU A 253 35.11 -2.81 19.53
CA GLU A 253 33.83 -2.94 20.25
C GLU A 253 33.42 -1.63 20.93
N SER A 254 34.39 -0.96 21.56
CA SER A 254 34.20 0.36 22.18
C SER A 254 33.76 1.42 21.16
N ALA A 255 34.41 1.48 19.99
CA ALA A 255 34.04 2.41 18.94
C ALA A 255 32.67 2.09 18.32
N MET A 256 32.27 0.82 18.27
CA MET A 256 30.94 0.39 17.84
C MET A 256 29.89 0.90 18.82
N LEU A 257 29.99 0.56 20.11
CA LEU A 257 29.01 0.97 21.13
C LEU A 257 28.91 2.49 21.28
N ALA A 258 30.03 3.23 21.21
CA ALA A 258 30.01 4.69 21.26
C ALA A 258 29.34 5.33 20.03
N GLY A 259 29.18 4.60 18.93
CA GLY A 259 28.48 5.07 17.72
C GLY A 259 26.96 5.01 17.81
N LEU A 260 26.42 4.06 18.59
CA LEU A 260 24.99 3.71 18.64
C LEU A 260 24.07 4.83 19.20
N PRO A 261 24.40 5.52 20.33
CA PRO A 261 23.48 6.46 20.99
C PRO A 261 22.94 7.59 20.12
N GLN A 262 23.64 7.97 19.04
CA GLN A 262 23.18 9.00 18.12
C GLN A 262 21.89 8.61 17.38
N ALA A 263 21.76 7.34 16.98
CA ALA A 263 20.57 6.80 16.31
C ALA A 263 20.50 5.27 16.52
N PRO A 264 20.10 4.79 17.72
CA PRO A 264 20.28 3.39 18.11
C PRO A 264 19.61 2.37 17.19
N SER A 265 18.45 2.70 16.60
CA SER A 265 17.79 1.83 15.61
C SER A 265 18.51 1.83 14.26
N LEU A 266 18.98 2.99 13.77
CA LEU A 266 19.63 3.09 12.46
C LEU A 266 21.00 2.41 12.44
N TYR A 267 21.69 2.43 13.58
CA TYR A 267 23.05 1.89 13.73
C TYR A 267 23.08 0.58 14.52
N ASN A 268 21.97 -0.12 14.72
CA ASN A 268 21.97 -1.42 15.41
C ASN A 268 22.77 -2.44 14.56
N PRO A 269 23.94 -2.95 15.01
CA PRO A 269 24.76 -3.84 14.18
C PRO A 269 24.13 -5.19 13.88
N LEU A 270 23.06 -5.58 14.59
CA LEU A 270 22.30 -6.81 14.37
C LEU A 270 21.20 -6.66 13.31
N GLU A 271 20.79 -5.42 12.98
CA GLU A 271 19.78 -5.13 11.95
C GLU A 271 20.41 -4.47 10.70
N ASN A 272 21.48 -3.70 10.89
CA ASN A 272 22.14 -2.91 9.85
C ASN A 272 23.65 -2.87 10.11
N PHE A 273 24.33 -4.01 9.93
CA PHE A 273 25.77 -4.10 10.16
C PHE A 273 26.56 -3.10 9.32
N ASP A 274 26.22 -2.87 8.05
CA ASP A 274 26.94 -1.92 7.19
C ASP A 274 26.83 -0.47 7.68
N GLY A 275 25.63 -0.03 8.10
CA GLY A 275 25.43 1.29 8.68
C GLY A 275 26.12 1.45 10.04
N ALA A 276 26.02 0.43 10.90
CA ALA A 276 26.71 0.38 12.19
C ALA A 276 28.24 0.40 12.02
N LYS A 277 28.76 -0.36 11.05
CA LYS A 277 30.17 -0.41 10.69
C LYS A 277 30.61 0.94 10.16
N GLN A 278 29.91 1.56 9.21
CA GLN A 278 30.23 2.93 8.76
C GLN A 278 30.31 3.90 9.95
N ARG A 279 29.35 3.83 10.88
CA ARG A 279 29.32 4.66 12.09
C ARG A 279 30.50 4.41 13.03
N GLN A 280 30.93 3.15 13.23
CA GLN A 280 32.17 2.81 13.96
C GLN A 280 33.39 3.52 13.34
N GLY A 281 33.42 3.64 12.01
CA GLY A 281 34.51 4.28 11.26
C GLY A 281 34.61 5.77 11.57
N ASP A 282 33.46 6.46 11.61
CA ASP A 282 33.39 7.87 12.03
C ASP A 282 33.88 8.07 13.46
N VAL A 283 33.49 7.17 14.39
CA VAL A 283 33.96 7.21 15.79
C VAL A 283 35.48 7.06 15.86
N LEU A 284 36.06 6.08 15.17
CA LEU A 284 37.52 5.88 15.13
C LEU A 284 38.25 7.11 14.53
N GLU A 285 37.70 7.73 13.48
CA GLU A 285 38.25 8.97 12.91
C GLU A 285 38.19 10.14 13.89
N LEU A 286 37.11 10.28 14.66
CA LEU A 286 37.01 11.28 15.74
C LEU A 286 38.02 11.02 16.85
N MET A 287 38.23 9.77 17.27
CA MET A 287 39.25 9.40 18.25
C MET A 287 40.67 9.76 17.77
N VAL A 288 40.99 9.52 16.49
CA VAL A 288 42.27 9.95 15.88
C VAL A 288 42.39 11.47 15.86
N ARG A 289 41.34 12.17 15.41
CA ARG A 289 41.30 13.64 15.32
C ARG A 289 41.52 14.34 16.66
N HIS A 290 41.00 13.75 17.73
CA HIS A 290 41.14 14.27 19.10
C HIS A 290 42.36 13.72 19.85
N GLY A 291 43.14 12.82 19.24
CA GLY A 291 44.43 12.36 19.76
C GLY A 291 44.34 11.25 20.80
N PHE A 292 43.18 10.60 20.95
CA PHE A 292 43.00 9.46 21.85
C PHE A 292 43.69 8.18 21.32
N ILE A 293 43.73 8.01 19.99
CA ILE A 293 44.40 6.88 19.32
C ILE A 293 45.23 7.34 18.13
N THR A 294 46.19 6.52 17.73
CA THR A 294 46.94 6.72 16.48
C THR A 294 46.16 6.19 15.27
N ARG A 295 46.46 6.70 14.07
CA ARG A 295 45.88 6.21 12.81
C ARG A 295 46.06 4.68 12.64
N ALA A 296 47.23 4.14 13.01
CA ALA A 296 47.49 2.70 12.92
C ALA A 296 46.63 1.86 13.87
N GLN A 297 46.24 2.39 15.04
CA GLN A 297 45.27 1.73 15.93
C GLN A 297 43.86 1.77 15.34
N ALA A 298 43.43 2.92 14.81
CA ALA A 298 42.14 3.05 14.12
C ALA A 298 42.04 2.10 12.92
N ASP A 299 43.06 2.06 12.06
CA ASP A 299 43.12 1.16 10.90
C ASP A 299 43.21 -0.32 11.30
N THR A 300 43.55 -0.64 12.56
CA THR A 300 43.54 -2.01 13.09
C THR A 300 42.16 -2.36 13.64
N ALA A 301 41.59 -1.52 14.52
CA ALA A 301 40.24 -1.69 15.06
C ALA A 301 39.16 -1.68 13.96
N TRP A 302 39.36 -0.94 12.88
CA TRP A 302 38.48 -0.96 11.71
C TRP A 302 38.39 -2.34 11.05
N ARG A 303 39.53 -3.02 10.95
CA ARG A 303 39.66 -4.36 10.34
C ARG A 303 39.46 -5.49 11.34
N GLU A 304 39.15 -5.17 12.59
CA GLU A 304 38.74 -6.15 13.58
C GLU A 304 37.35 -6.68 13.19
N GLU A 305 37.26 -7.99 13.05
CA GLU A 305 36.01 -8.72 12.86
C GLU A 305 35.33 -8.79 14.23
N LEU A 306 34.08 -8.33 14.30
CA LEU A 306 33.33 -8.24 15.55
C LEU A 306 32.46 -9.49 15.68
N GLU A 307 32.75 -10.32 16.67
CA GLU A 307 31.88 -11.41 17.08
C GLU A 307 30.81 -10.84 18.02
N PHE A 308 29.55 -10.81 17.59
CA PHE A 308 28.43 -10.44 18.44
C PHE A 308 27.95 -11.65 19.25
N ASP A 309 27.47 -11.39 20.48
CA ASP A 309 26.83 -12.41 21.31
C ASP A 309 25.32 -12.31 21.11
N SER A 310 24.76 -13.29 20.39
CA SER A 310 23.31 -13.38 20.10
C SER A 310 22.49 -13.98 21.25
N ALA A 311 23.10 -14.14 22.43
CA ALA A 311 22.54 -14.82 23.60
C ALA A 311 21.03 -14.57 23.80
N GLU A 312 20.28 -15.67 23.75
CA GLU A 312 18.86 -15.72 24.09
C GLU A 312 18.62 -15.06 25.46
N PHE A 313 17.52 -14.32 25.54
CA PHE A 313 17.08 -13.62 26.73
C PHE A 313 15.61 -13.90 26.96
N ASP A 314 15.17 -13.85 28.21
CA ASP A 314 13.78 -14.13 28.57
C ASP A 314 12.84 -13.09 27.94
N ILE A 315 12.27 -13.42 26.77
CA ILE A 315 11.26 -12.68 26.04
C ILE A 315 10.32 -13.67 25.35
N GLU A 316 9.03 -13.46 25.55
CA GLU A 316 7.98 -14.18 24.83
C GLU A 316 7.40 -13.26 23.75
N ALA A 317 7.04 -13.82 22.59
CA ALA A 317 6.47 -13.06 21.47
C ALA A 317 7.31 -11.81 21.06
N PRO A 318 8.63 -11.93 20.80
CA PRO A 318 9.55 -10.79 20.75
C PRO A 318 9.15 -9.70 19.74
N HIS A 319 8.74 -10.11 18.54
CA HIS A 319 8.22 -9.20 17.49
C HIS A 319 7.01 -8.38 17.97
N TYR A 320 6.11 -9.01 18.71
CA TYR A 320 4.93 -8.35 19.27
C TYR A 320 5.28 -7.42 20.43
N VAL A 321 6.22 -7.82 21.30
CA VAL A 321 6.75 -6.97 22.38
C VAL A 321 7.40 -5.69 21.83
N ILE A 322 8.17 -5.78 20.75
CA ILE A 322 8.74 -4.62 20.04
C ILE A 322 7.61 -3.72 19.52
N TYR A 323 6.65 -4.30 18.81
CA TYR A 323 5.50 -3.57 18.27
C TYR A 323 4.69 -2.86 19.36
N VAL A 324 4.40 -3.54 20.48
CA VAL A 324 3.70 -2.98 21.65
C VAL A 324 4.44 -1.79 22.23
N ARG A 325 5.76 -1.89 22.44
CA ARG A 325 6.59 -0.77 22.90
C ARG A 325 6.41 0.45 22.00
N GLU A 326 6.49 0.28 20.68
CA GLU A 326 6.29 1.39 19.74
C GLU A 326 4.88 1.99 19.81
N GLN A 327 3.85 1.16 20.03
CA GLN A 327 2.48 1.65 20.24
C GLN A 327 2.38 2.46 21.53
N VAL A 328 2.99 2.03 22.63
CA VAL A 328 2.94 2.75 23.91
C VAL A 328 3.71 4.08 23.84
N GLU A 329 4.92 4.08 23.26
CA GLU A 329 5.70 5.31 23.00
C GLU A 329 4.90 6.31 22.14
N ARG A 330 4.19 5.81 21.13
CA ARG A 330 3.34 6.60 20.22
C ARG A 330 2.07 7.12 20.89
N LEU A 331 1.42 6.33 21.75
CA LEU A 331 0.30 6.76 22.59
C LEU A 331 0.71 7.91 23.53
N CYS A 332 1.88 7.80 24.18
CA CYS A 332 2.46 8.85 25.01
C CYS A 332 2.78 10.11 24.19
N ARG A 333 3.45 9.96 23.03
CA ARG A 333 3.78 11.09 22.13
C ARG A 333 2.56 11.83 21.57
N LEU A 334 1.39 11.18 21.55
CA LEU A 334 0.10 11.76 21.16
C LEU A 334 -0.76 12.21 22.36
N GLU A 335 -0.16 12.34 23.55
CA GLU A 335 -0.83 12.81 24.78
C GLU A 335 -2.08 11.98 25.13
N ARG A 336 -2.12 10.69 24.74
CA ARG A 336 -3.23 9.78 25.08
C ARG A 336 -3.21 9.34 26.54
N PHE A 337 -2.06 9.44 27.18
CA PHE A 337 -1.87 9.37 28.63
C PHE A 337 -0.67 10.23 29.04
N VAL A 338 -0.57 10.56 30.33
CA VAL A 338 0.57 11.28 30.89
C VAL A 338 1.55 10.26 31.49
N PRO A 339 2.84 10.24 31.09
CA PRO A 339 3.82 9.33 31.69
C PRO A 339 4.12 9.72 33.15
N PRO A 340 4.51 8.77 34.02
CA PRO A 340 4.88 9.07 35.41
C PRO A 340 5.98 10.13 35.52
N SER A 341 5.91 10.94 36.58
CA SER A 341 6.94 11.94 36.90
C SER A 341 8.30 11.26 37.08
N GLY A 342 9.38 11.87 36.54
CA GLY A 342 10.74 11.30 36.62
C GLY A 342 11.13 10.34 35.49
N THR A 343 10.18 9.91 34.64
CA THR A 343 10.44 8.96 33.54
C THR A 343 11.49 9.46 32.51
N GLY A 344 11.65 10.78 32.34
CA GLY A 344 12.56 11.37 31.34
C GLY A 344 11.96 11.57 29.94
N GLY A 345 10.75 11.06 29.69
CA GLY A 345 9.97 11.27 28.47
C GLY A 345 9.46 9.99 27.84
N CYS A 346 8.64 10.10 26.78
CA CYS A 346 8.01 8.95 26.14
C CYS A 346 9.04 7.92 25.61
N GLU A 347 10.17 8.38 25.06
CA GLU A 347 11.23 7.49 24.55
C GLU A 347 11.82 6.58 25.65
N HIS A 348 11.69 6.98 26.93
CA HIS A 348 12.24 6.29 28.09
C HIS A 348 11.17 5.55 28.92
N LEU A 349 9.89 5.63 28.55
CA LEU A 349 8.78 5.14 29.38
C LEU A 349 8.87 3.64 29.68
N MET A 350 9.31 2.83 28.71
CA MET A 350 9.45 1.39 28.92
C MET A 350 10.52 1.05 29.97
N ASN A 351 11.51 1.92 30.15
CA ASN A 351 12.69 1.63 30.96
C ASN A 351 12.65 2.31 32.34
N ASN A 352 12.03 3.49 32.40
CA ASN A 352 12.01 4.36 33.58
C ASN A 352 10.59 4.64 34.10
N GLY A 353 9.54 4.13 33.43
CA GLY A 353 8.15 4.45 33.76
C GLY A 353 7.47 3.49 34.73
N GLY A 354 8.03 2.29 34.98
CA GLY A 354 7.44 1.33 35.90
C GLY A 354 6.10 0.75 35.48
N LEU A 355 5.82 0.74 34.17
CA LEU A 355 4.47 0.55 33.67
C LEU A 355 4.07 -0.93 33.67
N ARG A 356 2.82 -1.21 34.03
CA ARG A 356 2.19 -2.52 33.82
C ARG A 356 1.31 -2.41 32.60
N ILE A 357 1.64 -3.14 31.54
CA ILE A 357 1.04 -3.01 30.21
C ILE A 357 0.32 -4.31 29.88
N THR A 358 -1.01 -4.28 29.84
CA THR A 358 -1.83 -5.42 29.41
C THR A 358 -2.07 -5.30 27.91
N THR A 359 -1.70 -6.34 27.17
CA THR A 359 -1.81 -6.36 25.69
C THR A 359 -3.05 -7.11 25.24
N SER A 360 -3.31 -7.19 23.93
CA SER A 360 -4.36 -8.07 23.39
C SER A 360 -3.88 -9.49 23.05
N LEU A 361 -2.59 -9.79 23.24
CA LEU A 361 -2.01 -11.06 22.82
C LEU A 361 -2.66 -12.23 23.57
N ASP A 362 -3.08 -13.24 22.84
CA ASP A 362 -3.42 -14.53 23.41
C ASP A 362 -2.17 -15.42 23.35
N PHE A 363 -1.49 -15.61 24.47
CA PHE A 363 -0.22 -16.36 24.49
C PHE A 363 -0.39 -17.81 24.02
N GLY A 364 -1.57 -18.40 24.24
CA GLY A 364 -1.89 -19.75 23.75
C GLY A 364 -1.99 -19.81 22.22
N LEU A 365 -2.54 -18.79 21.58
CA LEU A 365 -2.54 -18.66 20.11
C LEU A 365 -1.16 -18.28 19.57
N GLN A 366 -0.42 -17.39 20.23
CA GLN A 366 0.94 -17.01 19.83
C GLN A 366 1.86 -18.24 19.78
N ALA A 367 1.93 -19.04 20.85
CA ALA A 367 2.78 -20.22 20.90
C ALA A 367 2.42 -21.26 19.83
N ARG A 368 1.12 -21.39 19.48
CA ARG A 368 0.66 -22.21 18.35
C ARG A 368 1.14 -21.64 17.01
N ALA A 369 1.06 -20.33 16.81
CA ALA A 369 1.52 -19.68 15.58
C ALA A 369 3.04 -19.84 15.35
N GLU A 370 3.84 -19.66 16.40
CA GLU A 370 5.31 -19.81 16.35
C GLU A 370 5.71 -21.28 16.09
N ALA A 371 5.02 -22.24 16.72
CA ALA A 371 5.26 -23.66 16.49
C ALA A 371 4.91 -24.10 15.05
N GLU A 372 3.78 -23.65 14.52
CA GLU A 372 3.37 -23.97 13.13
C GLU A 372 4.28 -23.27 12.11
N MET A 373 4.68 -22.02 12.34
CA MET A 373 5.63 -21.31 11.47
C MET A 373 6.97 -22.07 11.40
N ARG A 374 7.56 -22.40 12.56
CA ARG A 374 8.83 -23.12 12.63
C ARG A 374 8.72 -24.48 11.93
N SER A 375 7.74 -25.30 12.33
CA SER A 375 7.60 -26.67 11.81
C SER A 375 7.25 -26.75 10.33
N ALA A 376 6.47 -25.80 9.78
CA ALA A 376 6.09 -25.85 8.38
C ALA A 376 7.19 -25.30 7.46
N VAL A 377 7.97 -24.30 7.89
CA VAL A 377 9.12 -23.85 7.11
C VAL A 377 10.16 -24.97 6.99
N ASP A 378 10.44 -25.71 8.07
CA ASP A 378 11.24 -26.94 8.04
C ASP A 378 10.77 -27.97 6.98
N ASP A 379 9.46 -28.12 6.78
CA ASP A 379 8.87 -29.07 5.81
C ASP A 379 9.19 -28.69 4.34
N PHE A 380 9.35 -27.40 4.00
CA PHE A 380 9.48 -26.94 2.61
C PHE A 380 10.76 -26.19 2.25
N GLU A 381 11.54 -25.68 3.21
CA GLU A 381 12.74 -24.85 3.00
C GLU A 381 13.69 -25.47 1.97
N ALA A 382 14.12 -26.72 2.21
CA ALA A 382 15.08 -27.43 1.35
C ALA A 382 14.61 -27.65 -0.10
N SER A 383 13.31 -27.49 -0.37
CA SER A 383 12.70 -27.63 -1.70
C SER A 383 12.32 -26.31 -2.38
N THR A 384 12.33 -25.20 -1.63
CA THR A 384 11.82 -23.89 -2.08
C THR A 384 12.85 -22.76 -1.97
N GLY A 385 13.83 -22.89 -1.08
CA GLY A 385 14.69 -21.79 -0.65
C GLY A 385 14.00 -20.80 0.31
N ALA A 386 12.77 -21.08 0.75
CA ALA A 386 12.02 -20.24 1.67
C ALA A 386 12.42 -20.59 3.12
N HIS A 387 13.14 -19.71 3.81
CA HIS A 387 13.68 -19.98 5.15
C HIS A 387 13.11 -19.09 6.26
N ASN A 388 12.28 -18.08 5.92
CA ASN A 388 11.62 -17.20 6.90
C ASN A 388 10.12 -17.01 6.60
N GLY A 389 9.39 -16.30 7.47
CA GLY A 389 7.94 -16.15 7.39
C GLY A 389 7.32 -15.37 8.54
N ALA A 390 6.07 -14.91 8.35
CA ALA A 390 5.30 -14.16 9.33
C ALA A 390 3.81 -14.56 9.36
N LEU A 391 3.17 -14.40 10.52
CA LEU A 391 1.75 -14.67 10.75
C LEU A 391 1.15 -13.56 11.61
N VAL A 392 -0.01 -13.05 11.22
CA VAL A 392 -0.81 -12.13 12.05
C VAL A 392 -2.22 -12.70 12.20
N ALA A 393 -2.73 -12.74 13.43
CA ALA A 393 -4.09 -13.12 13.76
C ALA A 393 -4.82 -11.97 14.46
N ILE A 394 -6.00 -11.60 13.95
CA ILE A 394 -6.84 -10.50 14.44
C ILE A 394 -8.25 -11.03 14.72
N ASP A 395 -8.79 -10.72 15.89
CA ASP A 395 -10.22 -10.84 16.19
C ASP A 395 -11.00 -9.77 15.40
N PRO A 396 -11.85 -10.12 14.42
CA PRO A 396 -12.64 -9.14 13.69
C PRO A 396 -13.53 -8.33 14.60
N SER A 397 -14.13 -8.95 15.62
CA SER A 397 -15.19 -8.35 16.44
C SER A 397 -14.70 -7.16 17.27
N THR A 398 -13.41 -7.09 17.58
CA THR A 398 -12.77 -6.02 18.36
C THR A 398 -11.61 -5.30 17.64
N GLY A 399 -11.05 -5.88 16.58
CA GLY A 399 -9.80 -5.43 15.96
C GLY A 399 -8.54 -5.77 16.76
N GLN A 400 -8.64 -6.61 17.79
CA GLN A 400 -7.51 -7.02 18.64
C GLN A 400 -6.57 -7.98 17.93
N ILE A 401 -5.27 -7.70 17.99
CA ILE A 401 -4.20 -8.58 17.53
C ILE A 401 -4.01 -9.68 18.58
N LEU A 402 -4.35 -10.91 18.23
CA LEU A 402 -4.27 -12.06 19.12
C LEU A 402 -2.93 -12.80 19.02
N ALA A 403 -2.30 -12.77 17.83
CA ALA A 403 -0.96 -13.30 17.58
C ALA A 403 -0.23 -12.48 16.51
N MET A 404 1.09 -12.33 16.66
CA MET A 404 2.00 -11.71 15.69
C MET A 404 3.35 -12.42 15.74
N VAL A 405 3.64 -13.18 14.69
CA VAL A 405 4.94 -13.80 14.42
C VAL A 405 5.59 -13.01 13.30
N GLY A 406 6.75 -12.41 13.57
CA GLY A 406 7.49 -11.60 12.59
C GLY A 406 8.62 -12.34 11.87
N SER A 407 9.00 -13.53 12.35
CA SER A 407 10.01 -14.40 11.74
C SER A 407 9.79 -15.86 12.16
N ARG A 408 10.42 -16.81 11.47
CA ARG A 408 10.46 -18.24 11.85
C ARG A 408 11.14 -18.46 13.21
N ASP A 409 12.25 -17.75 13.43
CA ASP A 409 12.95 -17.68 14.70
C ASP A 409 13.48 -16.25 14.88
N PHE A 410 13.41 -15.71 16.10
CA PHE A 410 13.86 -14.35 16.41
C PHE A 410 15.37 -14.27 16.64
N PHE A 411 15.97 -15.36 17.10
CA PHE A 411 17.37 -15.43 17.52
C PHE A 411 18.31 -15.96 16.43
N ASP A 412 17.75 -16.47 15.33
CA ASP A 412 18.53 -16.91 14.18
C ASP A 412 18.94 -15.74 13.29
N GLU A 413 20.17 -15.29 13.48
CA GLU A 413 20.80 -14.24 12.66
C GLU A 413 21.00 -14.68 11.20
N THR A 414 20.98 -15.98 10.87
CA THR A 414 21.22 -16.47 9.49
C THR A 414 20.03 -16.26 8.56
N ILE A 415 18.87 -15.92 9.11
CA ILE A 415 17.63 -15.60 8.38
C ILE A 415 17.15 -14.16 8.63
N ASP A 416 18.00 -13.31 9.22
CA ASP A 416 17.68 -11.98 9.77
C ASP A 416 16.48 -12.01 10.74
N GLY A 417 16.47 -12.95 11.69
CA GLY A 417 15.34 -13.25 12.58
C GLY A 417 14.74 -12.07 13.36
N GLN A 418 15.50 -11.00 13.57
CA GLN A 418 15.04 -9.79 14.26
C GLN A 418 14.19 -8.86 13.37
N VAL A 419 14.18 -9.05 12.05
CA VAL A 419 13.34 -8.29 11.11
C VAL A 419 11.87 -8.71 11.28
N ASN A 420 11.00 -7.76 11.63
CA ASN A 420 9.58 -8.03 11.81
C ASN A 420 8.82 -7.98 10.47
N LEU A 421 8.78 -9.13 9.79
CA LEU A 421 8.12 -9.34 8.49
C LEU A 421 6.58 -9.21 8.56
N ALA A 422 5.99 -9.16 9.77
CA ALA A 422 4.59 -8.78 9.93
C ALA A 422 4.34 -7.28 9.65
N THR A 423 5.39 -6.46 9.80
CA THR A 423 5.35 -4.99 9.66
C THR A 423 6.23 -4.42 8.55
N ALA A 424 7.15 -5.22 7.99
CA ALA A 424 7.87 -4.86 6.77
C ALA A 424 6.93 -4.82 5.54
N THR A 425 7.34 -4.12 4.49
CA THR A 425 6.56 -3.97 3.25
C THR A 425 6.95 -5.01 2.22
N HIS A 426 5.95 -5.67 1.66
CA HIS A 426 6.09 -6.82 0.76
C HIS A 426 5.07 -6.74 -0.38
N SER A 427 5.35 -7.38 -1.52
CA SER A 427 4.39 -7.42 -2.62
C SER A 427 3.25 -8.39 -2.30
N PRO A 428 1.98 -7.96 -2.17
CA PRO A 428 0.85 -8.84 -1.83
C PRO A 428 0.49 -9.81 -2.97
N GLY A 429 1.04 -9.60 -4.16
CA GLY A 429 0.65 -10.34 -5.35
C GLY A 429 -0.87 -10.33 -5.56
N SER A 430 -1.42 -11.52 -5.83
CA SER A 430 -2.87 -11.74 -5.95
C SER A 430 -3.71 -11.59 -4.66
N ALA A 431 -3.12 -11.38 -3.47
CA ALA A 431 -3.88 -11.20 -2.23
C ALA A 431 -4.62 -9.86 -2.18
N LEU A 432 -4.25 -8.89 -3.03
CA LEU A 432 -4.95 -7.60 -3.15
C LEU A 432 -6.29 -7.71 -3.91
N LYS A 433 -6.46 -8.75 -4.75
CA LYS A 433 -7.59 -8.86 -5.70
C LYS A 433 -8.98 -8.71 -5.08
N PRO A 434 -9.33 -9.30 -3.92
CA PRO A 434 -10.65 -9.11 -3.30
C PRO A 434 -11.00 -7.64 -3.08
N LEU A 435 -10.01 -6.82 -2.70
CA LEU A 435 -10.20 -5.40 -2.45
C LEU A 435 -10.38 -4.63 -3.78
N THR A 436 -9.72 -5.08 -4.86
CA THR A 436 -9.96 -4.59 -6.23
C THR A 436 -11.39 -4.87 -6.72
N TYR A 437 -11.88 -6.10 -6.56
CA TYR A 437 -13.26 -6.42 -6.94
C TYR A 437 -14.28 -5.67 -6.05
N LEU A 438 -14.01 -5.53 -4.74
CA LEU A 438 -14.83 -4.73 -3.84
C LEU A 438 -14.90 -3.24 -4.26
N ALA A 439 -13.80 -2.64 -4.69
CA ALA A 439 -13.79 -1.28 -5.24
C ALA A 439 -14.73 -1.16 -6.45
N ALA A 440 -14.70 -2.13 -7.37
CA ALA A 440 -15.59 -2.17 -8.53
C ALA A 440 -17.07 -2.33 -8.14
N PHE A 441 -17.36 -3.24 -7.21
CA PHE A 441 -18.71 -3.54 -6.71
C PHE A 441 -19.33 -2.32 -6.00
N GLN A 442 -18.53 -1.51 -5.33
CA GLN A 442 -18.99 -0.28 -4.67
C GLN A 442 -19.19 0.89 -5.65
N LEU A 443 -18.34 0.99 -6.68
CA LEU A 443 -18.38 2.06 -7.68
C LEU A 443 -19.60 1.96 -8.61
N ASP A 444 -19.90 0.78 -9.15
CA ASP A 444 -21.09 0.55 -9.99
C ASP A 444 -21.66 -0.86 -9.79
N PRO A 445 -22.49 -1.08 -8.75
CA PRO A 445 -23.07 -2.39 -8.47
C PRO A 445 -24.05 -2.91 -9.54
N ARG A 446 -24.46 -2.08 -10.52
CA ARG A 446 -25.27 -2.55 -11.66
C ARG A 446 -24.44 -3.24 -12.73
N THR A 447 -23.16 -2.88 -12.84
CA THR A 447 -22.22 -3.48 -13.79
C THR A 447 -21.41 -4.60 -13.11
N TRP A 448 -21.10 -4.42 -11.82
CA TRP A 448 -20.16 -5.26 -11.08
C TRP A 448 -20.83 -6.05 -9.97
N HIS A 449 -20.90 -7.37 -10.15
CA HIS A 449 -21.46 -8.35 -9.22
C HIS A 449 -20.82 -9.74 -9.50
N PRO A 450 -21.00 -10.77 -8.64
CA PRO A 450 -20.39 -12.10 -8.82
C PRO A 450 -20.64 -12.75 -10.20
N ALA A 451 -21.82 -12.53 -10.77
CA ALA A 451 -22.21 -13.02 -12.09
C ALA A 451 -21.67 -12.22 -13.30
N THR A 452 -21.03 -11.06 -13.11
CA THR A 452 -20.50 -10.26 -14.24
C THR A 452 -19.48 -11.08 -15.03
N VAL A 453 -19.62 -11.15 -16.35
CA VAL A 453 -18.66 -11.88 -17.21
C VAL A 453 -17.53 -10.97 -17.69
N LEU A 454 -16.31 -11.50 -17.61
CA LEU A 454 -15.04 -10.88 -17.96
C LEU A 454 -14.31 -11.72 -19.02
N TRP A 455 -13.50 -11.06 -19.84
CA TRP A 455 -12.73 -11.71 -20.91
C TRP A 455 -11.31 -12.07 -20.46
N ASP A 456 -11.09 -13.35 -20.20
CA ASP A 456 -9.80 -14.00 -19.98
C ASP A 456 -9.15 -14.42 -21.32
N VAL A 457 -8.66 -13.42 -22.06
CA VAL A 457 -8.04 -13.58 -23.40
C VAL A 457 -6.74 -12.77 -23.45
N PRO A 458 -5.78 -13.10 -24.36
CA PRO A 458 -4.52 -12.36 -24.48
C PRO A 458 -4.74 -10.86 -24.52
N THR A 459 -4.03 -10.12 -23.65
CA THR A 459 -4.24 -8.70 -23.44
C THR A 459 -2.90 -8.00 -23.42
N THR A 460 -2.78 -6.88 -24.14
CA THR A 460 -1.61 -6.01 -24.10
C THR A 460 -2.04 -4.66 -23.54
N TYR A 461 -1.38 -4.23 -22.49
CA TYR A 461 -1.46 -2.88 -21.95
C TYR A 461 -0.22 -2.10 -22.39
N VAL A 462 -0.39 -0.85 -22.79
CA VAL A 462 0.71 0.05 -23.17
C VAL A 462 0.80 1.14 -22.14
N GLU A 463 1.95 1.23 -21.47
CA GLU A 463 2.21 2.24 -20.45
C GLU A 463 2.46 3.63 -21.06
N ALA A 464 2.47 4.67 -20.22
CA ALA A 464 2.59 6.05 -20.68
C ALA A 464 3.95 6.37 -21.33
N ASP A 465 4.98 5.57 -21.04
CA ASP A 465 6.31 5.63 -21.65
C ASP A 465 6.44 4.81 -22.96
N GLY A 466 5.39 4.04 -23.32
CA GLY A 466 5.35 3.14 -24.47
C GLY A 466 5.73 1.68 -24.15
N THR A 467 6.02 1.32 -22.91
CA THR A 467 6.33 -0.06 -22.50
C THR A 467 5.09 -0.95 -22.63
N GLU A 468 5.24 -2.16 -23.19
CA GLU A 468 4.15 -3.14 -23.29
C GLU A 468 4.15 -4.10 -22.08
N PHE A 469 3.05 -4.11 -21.31
CA PHE A 469 2.79 -5.11 -20.28
C PHE A 469 1.73 -6.12 -20.77
N LYS A 470 2.00 -7.42 -20.60
CA LYS A 470 1.14 -8.51 -21.07
C LYS A 470 0.82 -9.45 -19.90
N PRO A 471 -0.29 -9.25 -19.16
CA PRO A 471 -0.66 -10.14 -18.07
C PRO A 471 -0.94 -11.55 -18.59
N VAL A 472 -0.38 -12.54 -17.90
CA VAL A 472 -0.66 -13.98 -18.11
C VAL A 472 -1.24 -14.58 -16.83
N ASN A 473 -2.09 -15.60 -16.96
CA ASN A 473 -2.53 -16.37 -15.80
C ASN A 473 -1.40 -17.25 -15.26
N PHE A 474 -1.52 -17.66 -13.99
CA PHE A 474 -0.52 -18.49 -13.30
C PHE A 474 -0.18 -19.79 -14.05
N ASP A 475 -1.15 -20.37 -14.75
CA ASP A 475 -1.01 -21.59 -15.55
C ASP A 475 -0.79 -21.31 -17.06
N GLY A 476 -0.70 -20.05 -17.46
CA GLY A 476 -0.58 -19.63 -18.85
C GLY A 476 -1.84 -19.82 -19.72
N VAL A 477 -2.95 -20.32 -19.16
CA VAL A 477 -4.15 -20.67 -19.94
C VAL A 477 -5.16 -19.53 -19.97
N PHE A 478 -5.61 -19.17 -21.18
CA PHE A 478 -6.68 -18.19 -21.45
C PHE A 478 -8.02 -18.89 -21.68
N ARG A 479 -9.00 -18.65 -20.80
CA ARG A 479 -10.27 -19.38 -20.71
C ARG A 479 -11.44 -18.71 -21.42
N GLY A 480 -11.24 -17.52 -22.00
CA GLY A 480 -12.29 -16.78 -22.69
C GLY A 480 -13.27 -16.14 -21.70
N PRO A 481 -14.58 -16.31 -21.85
CA PRO A 481 -15.57 -15.69 -20.97
C PRO A 481 -15.62 -16.37 -19.59
N VAL A 482 -15.37 -15.63 -18.52
CA VAL A 482 -15.42 -16.14 -17.13
C VAL A 482 -16.20 -15.18 -16.22
N THR A 483 -16.97 -15.70 -15.26
CA THR A 483 -17.65 -14.84 -14.27
C THR A 483 -16.66 -14.26 -13.24
N VAL A 484 -16.99 -13.12 -12.62
CA VAL A 484 -16.22 -12.55 -11.50
C VAL A 484 -16.03 -13.57 -10.37
N ARG A 485 -17.06 -14.34 -9.99
CA ARG A 485 -16.94 -15.44 -9.02
C ARG A 485 -15.82 -16.39 -9.42
N SER A 486 -15.88 -16.93 -10.64
CA SER A 486 -14.89 -17.89 -11.14
C SER A 486 -13.48 -17.28 -11.24
N ALA A 487 -13.37 -16.02 -11.67
CA ALA A 487 -12.09 -15.33 -11.84
C ALA A 487 -11.42 -14.97 -10.51
N LEU A 488 -12.19 -14.48 -9.53
CA LEU A 488 -11.68 -14.14 -8.20
C LEU A 488 -11.38 -15.40 -7.38
N ALA A 489 -12.31 -16.37 -7.35
CA ALA A 489 -12.13 -17.61 -6.59
C ALA A 489 -10.92 -18.41 -7.08
N ASN A 490 -10.61 -18.41 -8.39
CA ASN A 490 -9.41 -19.05 -8.94
C ASN A 490 -8.23 -18.08 -9.14
N SER A 491 -8.31 -16.84 -8.63
CA SER A 491 -7.19 -15.88 -8.67
C SER A 491 -6.64 -15.58 -10.08
N MET A 492 -7.48 -15.58 -11.11
CA MET A 492 -7.06 -15.30 -12.50
C MET A 492 -6.47 -13.88 -12.60
N ASN A 493 -5.41 -13.70 -13.40
CA ASN A 493 -4.66 -12.44 -13.50
C ASN A 493 -5.30 -11.49 -14.50
N VAL A 494 -5.62 -11.97 -15.71
CA VAL A 494 -6.11 -11.13 -16.81
C VAL A 494 -7.46 -10.48 -16.49
N PRO A 495 -8.48 -11.18 -15.93
CA PRO A 495 -9.74 -10.54 -15.54
C PRO A 495 -9.54 -9.50 -14.44
N ALA A 496 -8.71 -9.80 -13.43
CA ALA A 496 -8.43 -8.87 -12.33
C ALA A 496 -7.71 -7.60 -12.81
N PHE A 497 -6.76 -7.74 -13.74
CA PHE A 497 -6.07 -6.62 -14.38
C PHE A 497 -7.05 -5.70 -15.12
N LYS A 498 -7.98 -6.28 -15.90
CA LYS A 498 -9.02 -5.51 -16.62
C LYS A 498 -9.98 -4.79 -15.67
N VAL A 499 -10.27 -5.35 -14.50
CA VAL A 499 -11.06 -4.66 -13.46
C VAL A 499 -10.28 -3.46 -12.89
N ALA A 500 -8.99 -3.62 -12.58
CA ALA A 500 -8.14 -2.52 -12.11
C ALA A 500 -7.95 -1.41 -13.17
N GLU A 501 -7.74 -1.79 -14.44
CA GLU A 501 -7.68 -0.86 -15.57
C GLU A 501 -8.98 -0.04 -15.68
N ARG A 502 -10.12 -0.72 -15.52
CA ARG A 502 -11.45 -0.09 -15.63
C ARG A 502 -11.80 0.80 -14.43
N LEU A 503 -11.24 0.52 -13.25
CA LEU A 503 -11.35 1.34 -12.04
C LEU A 503 -10.46 2.59 -12.09
N GLY A 504 -9.21 2.43 -12.53
CA GLY A 504 -8.14 3.40 -12.33
C GLY A 504 -7.53 3.33 -10.93
N SER A 505 -6.24 3.66 -10.81
CA SER A 505 -5.46 3.58 -9.57
C SER A 505 -6.06 4.39 -8.43
N ALA A 506 -6.53 5.61 -8.70
CA ALA A 506 -7.07 6.51 -7.67
C ALA A 506 -8.30 5.94 -6.93
N ALA A 507 -9.26 5.34 -7.66
CA ALA A 507 -10.46 4.74 -7.06
C ALA A 507 -10.16 3.43 -6.30
N LEU A 508 -9.13 2.70 -6.75
CA LEU A 508 -8.64 1.51 -6.07
C LEU A 508 -7.93 1.90 -4.76
N LEU A 509 -6.97 2.82 -4.79
CA LEU A 509 -6.23 3.28 -3.62
C LEU A 509 -7.16 3.89 -2.56
N ASP A 510 -8.11 4.75 -2.95
CA ASP A 510 -9.16 5.27 -2.07
C ASP A 510 -9.95 4.16 -1.33
N THR A 511 -10.15 3.00 -1.97
CA THR A 511 -10.78 1.84 -1.33
C THR A 511 -9.80 1.08 -0.44
N LEU A 512 -8.54 0.89 -0.85
CA LEU A 512 -7.49 0.23 -0.06
C LEU A 512 -7.17 1.01 1.23
N HIS A 513 -7.01 2.33 1.12
CA HIS A 513 -6.71 3.24 2.23
C HIS A 513 -7.85 3.26 3.26
N ARG A 514 -9.11 3.29 2.82
CA ARG A 514 -10.27 3.13 3.73
C ARG A 514 -10.34 1.77 4.41
N LEU A 515 -10.00 0.69 3.71
CA LEU A 515 -10.09 -0.68 4.22
C LEU A 515 -8.95 -1.06 5.17
N GLY A 516 -7.84 -0.33 5.18
CA GLY A 516 -6.78 -0.53 6.17
C GLY A 516 -5.36 -0.39 5.66
N ILE A 517 -5.13 -0.24 4.36
CA ILE A 517 -3.76 -0.13 3.83
C ILE A 517 -3.18 1.25 4.13
N THR A 518 -1.98 1.31 4.73
CA THR A 518 -1.31 2.59 5.06
C THR A 518 -0.20 2.99 4.10
N THR A 519 0.18 2.12 3.15
CA THR A 519 1.18 2.36 2.12
C THR A 519 0.58 2.94 0.82
N MET A 520 1.39 3.06 -0.24
CA MET A 520 0.98 3.44 -1.60
C MET A 520 0.29 4.81 -1.70
N HIS A 521 0.99 5.87 -1.28
CA HIS A 521 0.42 7.21 -1.11
C HIS A 521 0.18 8.02 -2.40
N ASP A 522 0.84 7.70 -3.52
CA ASP A 522 0.74 8.47 -4.77
C ASP A 522 -0.01 7.69 -5.87
N PRO A 523 -1.28 8.01 -6.18
CA PRO A 523 -2.02 7.38 -7.26
C PRO A 523 -1.41 7.52 -8.67
N GLY A 524 -0.54 8.51 -8.87
CA GLY A 524 0.19 8.70 -10.13
C GLY A 524 1.33 7.69 -10.34
N ALA A 525 1.80 7.04 -9.27
CA ALA A 525 2.87 6.05 -9.31
C ALA A 525 2.39 4.62 -9.68
N TYR A 526 1.08 4.37 -9.75
CA TYR A 526 0.53 3.01 -9.91
C TYR A 526 -0.32 2.84 -11.17
N GLY A 527 -0.02 1.79 -11.93
CA GLY A 527 -0.86 1.28 -13.01
C GLY A 527 -1.77 0.12 -12.58
N PRO A 528 -2.50 -0.52 -13.52
CA PRO A 528 -3.41 -1.63 -13.20
C PRO A 528 -2.71 -2.88 -12.63
N SER A 529 -1.38 -2.99 -12.81
CA SER A 529 -0.51 -4.02 -12.24
C SER A 529 -0.53 -4.08 -10.70
N ILE A 530 -0.95 -3.01 -10.01
CA ILE A 530 -1.12 -2.99 -8.55
C ILE A 530 -1.98 -4.17 -8.03
N THR A 531 -3.05 -4.56 -8.74
CA THR A 531 -3.92 -5.69 -8.37
C THR A 531 -3.25 -7.07 -8.49
N LEU A 532 -2.06 -7.12 -9.10
CA LEU A 532 -1.23 -8.31 -9.28
C LEU A 532 0.03 -8.28 -8.39
N GLY A 533 0.21 -7.26 -7.55
CA GLY A 533 1.41 -7.06 -6.72
C GLY A 533 2.33 -5.91 -7.15
N GLY A 534 1.91 -5.04 -8.09
CA GLY A 534 2.67 -3.85 -8.51
C GLY A 534 2.71 -2.71 -7.49
N GLY A 535 2.86 -3.03 -6.21
CA GLY A 535 2.89 -2.12 -5.06
C GLY A 535 2.98 -2.93 -3.76
N GLU A 536 3.47 -2.33 -2.68
CA GLU A 536 3.79 -3.05 -1.44
C GLU A 536 2.86 -2.71 -0.27
N VAL A 537 2.63 -3.68 0.61
CA VAL A 537 1.82 -3.55 1.83
C VAL A 537 2.47 -4.30 2.99
N THR A 538 2.08 -3.99 4.22
CA THR A 538 2.46 -4.81 5.39
C THR A 538 1.48 -5.97 5.59
N LEU A 539 1.94 -7.08 6.16
CA LEU A 539 1.06 -8.19 6.52
C LEU A 539 0.01 -7.79 7.55
N LEU A 540 0.38 -6.95 8.52
CA LEU A 540 -0.55 -6.41 9.52
C LEU A 540 -1.70 -5.63 8.88
N ASP A 541 -1.40 -4.70 7.95
CA ASP A 541 -2.42 -3.89 7.27
C ASP A 541 -3.35 -4.73 6.40
N LEU A 542 -2.79 -5.69 5.65
CA LEU A 542 -3.60 -6.57 4.81
C LEU A 542 -4.46 -7.51 5.65
N THR A 543 -3.96 -8.01 6.79
CA THR A 543 -4.75 -8.82 7.72
C THR A 543 -5.89 -8.01 8.33
N TYR A 544 -5.64 -6.75 8.71
CA TYR A 544 -6.66 -5.85 9.24
C TYR A 544 -7.74 -5.47 8.19
N ALA A 545 -7.36 -5.35 6.92
CA ALA A 545 -8.32 -5.21 5.83
C ALA A 545 -9.20 -6.46 5.67
N TYR A 546 -8.64 -7.66 5.83
CA TYR A 546 -9.43 -8.91 5.80
C TYR A 546 -10.30 -9.10 7.05
N ALA A 547 -9.87 -8.64 8.23
CA ALA A 547 -10.72 -8.55 9.42
C ALA A 547 -11.92 -7.61 9.20
N THR A 548 -11.71 -6.49 8.49
CA THR A 548 -12.78 -5.59 8.06
C THR A 548 -13.75 -6.26 7.08
N LEU A 549 -13.29 -7.18 6.22
CA LEU A 549 -14.18 -8.00 5.37
C LEU A 549 -15.02 -9.00 6.18
N ALA A 550 -14.43 -9.65 7.20
CA ALA A 550 -15.13 -10.57 8.07
C ALA A 550 -16.33 -9.91 8.80
N ASN A 551 -16.20 -8.62 9.11
CA ASN A 551 -17.24 -7.76 9.68
C ASN A 551 -18.15 -7.06 8.65
N LEU A 552 -18.30 -7.58 7.43
CA LEU A 552 -19.16 -6.97 6.39
C LEU A 552 -18.79 -5.51 6.07
N GLY A 553 -17.52 -5.12 6.20
CA GLY A 553 -17.05 -3.76 5.92
C GLY A 553 -17.04 -2.81 7.11
N GLU A 554 -17.38 -3.28 8.32
CA GLU A 554 -17.15 -2.53 9.56
C GLU A 554 -15.71 -2.75 10.05
N MET A 555 -14.90 -1.70 9.91
CA MET A 555 -13.59 -1.62 10.54
C MET A 555 -13.77 -1.38 12.03
N LYS A 556 -13.14 -2.21 12.87
CA LYS A 556 -13.21 -2.13 14.34
C LYS A 556 -11.81 -2.05 14.92
N GLY A 557 -11.61 -1.26 15.97
CA GLY A 557 -10.31 -1.12 16.63
C GLY A 557 -10.28 0.04 17.62
N ARG A 558 -9.18 0.82 17.61
CA ARG A 558 -9.05 2.10 18.33
C ARG A 558 -8.79 3.25 17.36
N LEU A 559 -9.14 4.49 17.71
CA LEU A 559 -8.69 5.68 16.97
C LEU A 559 -7.21 5.62 16.60
N THR A 560 -6.90 5.96 15.35
CA THR A 560 -5.55 5.83 14.84
C THR A 560 -4.53 6.66 15.64
N VAL A 561 -3.37 6.06 15.84
CA VAL A 561 -2.19 6.67 16.46
C VAL A 561 -1.13 7.05 15.42
N GLN A 562 -1.44 6.91 14.14
CA GLN A 562 -0.52 7.17 13.03
C GLN A 562 -0.85 8.50 12.36
N ALA A 563 0.17 9.19 11.82
CA ALA A 563 0.00 10.43 11.08
C ALA A 563 -0.36 10.11 9.61
N LEU A 564 -1.56 9.55 9.39
CA LEU A 564 -2.06 9.19 8.06
C LEU A 564 -2.71 10.38 7.34
N PRO A 565 -2.65 10.46 6.01
CA PRO A 565 -3.39 11.46 5.23
C PRO A 565 -4.91 11.30 5.31
N ASP A 566 -5.65 12.35 4.94
CA ASP A 566 -7.11 12.27 4.76
C ASP A 566 -7.47 11.18 3.72
N GLY A 567 -8.53 10.42 4.00
CA GLY A 567 -9.00 9.30 3.17
C GLY A 567 -8.47 7.92 3.61
N PHE A 568 -7.43 7.88 4.43
CA PHE A 568 -6.92 6.65 5.05
C PHE A 568 -7.79 6.18 6.22
N ARG A 569 -7.50 4.96 6.71
CA ARG A 569 -8.15 4.36 7.87
C ARG A 569 -8.14 5.30 9.08
N GLN A 570 -9.29 5.38 9.75
CA GLN A 570 -9.43 6.19 10.97
C GLN A 570 -9.11 5.39 12.24
N LEU A 571 -9.07 4.06 12.14
CA LEU A 571 -8.83 3.15 13.25
C LEU A 571 -7.60 2.27 12.97
N ASP A 572 -6.82 1.99 14.01
CA ASP A 572 -5.75 1.00 13.99
C ASP A 572 -6.17 -0.29 14.72
N PRO A 573 -5.61 -1.46 14.34
CA PRO A 573 -5.75 -2.69 15.10
C PRO A 573 -5.21 -2.53 16.53
N VAL A 574 -5.84 -3.21 17.49
CA VAL A 574 -5.59 -3.06 18.92
C VAL A 574 -4.50 -4.02 19.39
N ALA A 575 -3.48 -3.49 20.08
CA ALA A 575 -2.40 -4.29 20.67
C ALA A 575 -2.18 -4.00 22.16
N VAL A 576 -2.48 -2.77 22.60
CA VAL A 576 -2.42 -2.34 24.00
C VAL A 576 -3.86 -2.18 24.48
N LEU A 577 -4.24 -2.94 25.50
CA LEU A 577 -5.55 -2.82 26.15
C LEU A 577 -5.50 -1.84 27.31
N GLU A 578 -4.44 -1.93 28.13
CA GLU A 578 -4.34 -1.17 29.39
C GLU A 578 -2.89 -0.78 29.70
N ILE A 579 -2.70 0.38 30.34
CA ILE A 579 -1.44 0.80 30.94
C ILE A 579 -1.71 1.32 32.36
N ARG A 580 -0.99 0.80 33.34
CA ARG A 580 -0.96 1.26 34.73
C ARG A 580 0.43 1.67 35.17
N ASP A 581 0.53 2.50 36.21
CA ASP A 581 1.79 2.80 36.90
C ASP A 581 2.11 1.80 38.03
N VAL A 582 3.21 2.05 38.75
CA VAL A 582 3.66 1.19 39.86
C VAL A 582 2.66 1.12 41.01
N GLU A 583 1.91 2.19 41.28
CA GLU A 583 0.82 2.22 42.26
C GLU A 583 -0.46 1.53 41.77
N GLY A 584 -0.51 1.09 40.51
CA GLY A 584 -1.66 0.44 39.89
C GLY A 584 -2.74 1.39 39.40
N ARG A 585 -2.47 2.71 39.34
CA ARG A 585 -3.40 3.70 38.77
C ARG A 585 -3.46 3.52 37.27
N LEU A 586 -4.67 3.59 36.72
CA LEU A 586 -4.92 3.52 35.28
C LEU A 586 -4.42 4.80 34.59
N LEU A 587 -3.49 4.65 33.65
CA LEU A 587 -2.99 5.73 32.81
C LEU A 587 -3.69 5.74 31.43
N TYR A 588 -3.90 4.56 30.85
CA TYR A 588 -4.54 4.37 29.55
C TYR A 588 -5.40 3.12 29.54
N GLU A 589 -6.54 3.20 28.85
CA GLU A 589 -7.41 2.08 28.52
C GLU A 589 -7.85 2.24 27.06
N TRP A 590 -7.86 1.15 26.29
CA TRP A 590 -8.21 1.18 24.87
C TRP A 590 -9.69 1.52 24.62
N SER A 591 -10.58 1.10 25.54
CA SER A 591 -12.00 1.43 25.55
C SER A 591 -12.57 1.36 26.96
N ALA A 592 -13.04 2.50 27.47
CA ALA A 592 -13.71 2.60 28.78
C ALA A 592 -15.08 1.89 28.86
N SER A 593 -15.54 1.29 27.77
CA SER A 593 -16.78 0.50 27.72
C SER A 593 -16.53 -0.98 27.42
N GLY A 594 -15.30 -1.38 27.14
CA GLY A 594 -14.95 -2.70 26.60
C GLY A 594 -15.28 -2.92 25.13
N GLU A 595 -16.02 -2.00 24.49
CA GLU A 595 -16.43 -2.08 23.08
C GLU A 595 -15.45 -1.32 22.16
N PRO A 596 -15.16 -1.82 20.94
CA PRO A 596 -14.27 -1.14 20.00
C PRO A 596 -14.86 0.14 19.41
N ASP A 597 -13.99 1.05 18.94
CA ASP A 597 -14.41 2.03 17.94
C ASP A 597 -14.86 1.29 16.67
N VAL A 598 -15.91 1.78 16.01
CA VAL A 598 -16.42 1.21 14.74
C VAL A 598 -16.48 2.28 13.65
N ARG A 599 -16.06 1.95 12.42
CA ARG A 599 -16.23 2.78 11.22
C ARG A 599 -16.65 1.92 10.03
N SER A 600 -17.63 2.37 9.25
CA SER A 600 -17.96 1.74 7.97
C SER A 600 -16.90 2.10 6.93
N ALA A 601 -16.09 1.11 6.53
CA ALA A 601 -15.07 1.23 5.49
C ALA A 601 -15.58 0.78 4.11
N ALA A 602 -16.53 -0.16 4.09
CA ALA A 602 -17.22 -0.63 2.89
C ALA A 602 -18.69 -0.95 3.16
N ARG A 603 -19.48 -1.07 2.08
CA ARG A 603 -20.92 -1.41 2.15
C ARG A 603 -21.13 -2.93 2.37
N PRO A 604 -22.01 -3.35 3.28
CA PRO A 604 -22.12 -4.75 3.70
C PRO A 604 -22.59 -5.70 2.61
N GLY A 605 -23.54 -5.30 1.75
CA GLY A 605 -23.99 -6.14 0.64
C GLY A 605 -22.89 -6.47 -0.36
N GLN A 606 -22.03 -5.50 -0.69
CA GLN A 606 -20.87 -5.71 -1.56
C GLN A 606 -19.77 -6.55 -0.90
N VAL A 607 -19.53 -6.36 0.40
CA VAL A 607 -18.56 -7.18 1.15
C VAL A 607 -19.04 -8.63 1.22
N TYR A 608 -20.32 -8.86 1.53
CA TYR A 608 -20.91 -10.21 1.56
C TYR A 608 -20.79 -10.93 0.22
N GLN A 609 -20.98 -10.25 -0.92
CA GLN A 609 -20.71 -10.83 -2.23
C GLN A 609 -19.24 -11.27 -2.42
N ILE A 610 -18.27 -10.56 -1.85
CA ILE A 610 -16.86 -10.97 -1.86
C ILE A 610 -16.61 -12.15 -0.92
N THR A 611 -17.16 -12.11 0.30
CA THR A 611 -17.08 -13.20 1.28
C THR A 611 -17.67 -14.50 0.76
N ASP A 612 -18.83 -14.44 0.09
CA ASP A 612 -19.49 -15.59 -0.53
C ASP A 612 -18.63 -16.20 -1.66
N ILE A 613 -18.03 -15.38 -2.54
CA ILE A 613 -17.06 -15.86 -3.55
C ILE A 613 -15.84 -16.52 -2.89
N LEU A 614 -15.28 -15.89 -1.84
CA LEU A 614 -14.06 -16.37 -1.18
C LEU A 614 -14.28 -17.54 -0.23
N SER A 615 -15.52 -17.84 0.17
CA SER A 615 -15.89 -18.99 1.01
C SER A 615 -16.46 -20.18 0.23
N ASP A 616 -16.80 -19.98 -1.06
CA ASP A 616 -17.18 -21.04 -1.98
C ASP A 616 -15.97 -21.91 -2.39
N ASN A 617 -15.93 -23.15 -1.90
CA ASN A 617 -14.91 -24.14 -2.25
C ASN A 617 -15.10 -24.71 -3.67
N SER A 618 -16.33 -24.76 -4.17
CA SER A 618 -16.61 -25.24 -5.52
C SER A 618 -16.21 -24.22 -6.58
N ALA A 619 -16.32 -22.92 -6.30
CA ALA A 619 -15.86 -21.87 -7.20
C ALA A 619 -14.34 -21.88 -7.41
N ARG A 620 -13.57 -22.26 -6.38
CA ARG A 620 -12.09 -22.22 -6.39
C ARG A 620 -11.43 -23.55 -6.83
N SER A 621 -12.21 -24.60 -7.05
CA SER A 621 -11.67 -25.95 -7.27
C SER A 621 -10.97 -26.14 -8.62
N LEU A 622 -11.10 -25.20 -9.56
CA LEU A 622 -10.51 -25.29 -10.89
C LEU A 622 -8.98 -25.15 -10.86
N LEU A 623 -8.44 -24.19 -10.08
CA LEU A 623 -6.99 -24.00 -9.95
C LEU A 623 -6.42 -24.49 -8.61
N TYR A 624 -7.24 -24.69 -7.59
CA TYR A 624 -6.79 -25.15 -6.26
C TYR A 624 -7.17 -26.59 -5.91
N GLY A 625 -7.92 -27.29 -6.79
CA GLY A 625 -8.42 -28.63 -6.55
C GLY A 625 -9.63 -28.69 -5.60
N THR A 626 -10.26 -29.87 -5.51
CA THR A 626 -11.37 -30.15 -4.58
C THR A 626 -10.91 -30.56 -3.19
N ASP A 627 -9.61 -30.76 -2.99
CA ASP A 627 -8.97 -31.03 -1.70
C ASP A 627 -7.78 -30.06 -1.58
N SER A 628 -7.86 -29.11 -0.66
CA SER A 628 -7.02 -27.90 -0.67
C SER A 628 -6.85 -27.36 0.76
N PRO A 629 -5.62 -26.98 1.17
CA PRO A 629 -5.36 -26.26 2.43
C PRO A 629 -6.19 -24.98 2.64
N LEU A 630 -6.82 -24.43 1.60
CA LEU A 630 -7.73 -23.28 1.72
C LEU A 630 -9.11 -23.64 2.29
N MET A 631 -9.37 -24.91 2.66
CA MET A 631 -10.63 -25.39 3.22
C MET A 631 -10.50 -25.70 4.71
N LEU A 632 -11.51 -25.31 5.49
CA LEU A 632 -11.67 -25.69 6.90
C LEU A 632 -12.93 -26.55 7.08
N ASP A 633 -13.10 -27.10 8.29
CA ASP A 633 -14.30 -27.83 8.73
C ASP A 633 -15.53 -26.92 9.00
N ARG A 634 -15.40 -25.63 8.72
CA ARG A 634 -16.34 -24.54 9.03
C ARG A 634 -16.38 -23.49 7.91
N PRO A 635 -17.41 -22.62 7.87
CA PRO A 635 -17.46 -21.50 6.94
C PRO A 635 -16.23 -20.59 7.08
N ALA A 636 -15.42 -20.51 6.02
CA ALA A 636 -14.21 -19.72 6.00
C ALA A 636 -13.94 -19.17 4.60
N ALA A 637 -13.57 -17.89 4.52
CA ALA A 637 -13.15 -17.24 3.30
C ALA A 637 -11.63 -17.24 3.20
N ALA A 638 -11.06 -17.53 2.03
CA ALA A 638 -9.61 -17.58 1.84
C ALA A 638 -9.15 -17.05 0.48
N LYS A 639 -7.96 -16.45 0.44
CA LYS A 639 -7.33 -15.91 -0.77
C LYS A 639 -5.80 -16.03 -0.69
N THR A 640 -5.19 -16.61 -1.72
CA THR A 640 -3.71 -16.58 -1.85
C THR A 640 -3.19 -15.33 -2.53
N GLY A 641 -1.94 -14.97 -2.23
CA GLY A 641 -1.12 -14.02 -2.97
C GLY A 641 0.21 -14.67 -3.35
N THR A 642 0.76 -14.28 -4.49
CA THR A 642 2.04 -14.78 -5.01
C THR A 642 2.69 -13.65 -5.78
N ALA A 643 3.94 -13.33 -5.47
CA ALA A 643 4.72 -12.31 -6.18
C ALA A 643 6.14 -12.81 -6.50
N GLY A 644 6.76 -12.18 -7.50
CA GLY A 644 8.05 -12.56 -8.06
C GLY A 644 8.50 -11.57 -9.14
N ASP A 645 9.71 -11.75 -9.64
CA ASP A 645 10.32 -10.85 -10.63
C ASP A 645 9.56 -10.89 -11.97
N PRO A 646 9.15 -9.74 -12.55
CA PRO A 646 8.56 -9.69 -13.88
C PRO A 646 9.45 -10.35 -14.95
N GLY A 647 8.90 -11.33 -15.67
CA GLY A 647 9.61 -12.06 -16.73
C GLY A 647 10.51 -13.21 -16.25
N LYS A 648 10.41 -13.63 -14.98
CA LYS A 648 11.05 -14.85 -14.44
C LYS A 648 9.98 -15.72 -13.77
N ASP A 649 9.23 -16.48 -14.57
CA ASP A 649 8.02 -17.18 -14.11
C ASP A 649 8.27 -18.15 -12.93
N ASP A 650 9.46 -18.74 -12.85
CA ASP A 650 9.92 -19.70 -11.84
C ASP A 650 10.43 -19.06 -10.52
N VAL A 651 10.69 -17.74 -10.51
CA VAL A 651 11.31 -17.02 -9.37
C VAL A 651 10.27 -16.26 -8.56
N ARG A 652 10.23 -16.50 -7.26
CA ARG A 652 9.25 -15.89 -6.33
C ARG A 652 9.96 -15.22 -5.14
N ARG A 653 9.28 -14.25 -4.53
CA ARG A 653 9.74 -13.56 -3.31
C ARG A 653 8.70 -13.60 -2.20
N ASP A 654 7.42 -13.63 -2.57
CA ASP A 654 6.32 -13.59 -1.60
C ASP A 654 5.29 -14.68 -1.86
N TYR A 655 5.01 -15.47 -0.82
CA TYR A 655 3.89 -16.41 -0.76
C TYR A 655 2.94 -16.01 0.36
N TRP A 656 1.70 -15.68 0.02
CA TRP A 656 0.67 -15.25 0.96
C TRP A 656 -0.53 -16.20 1.01
N THR A 657 -1.09 -16.38 2.19
CA THR A 657 -2.50 -16.76 2.36
C THR A 657 -3.17 -15.85 3.37
N MET A 658 -4.26 -15.22 2.94
CA MET A 658 -5.13 -14.39 3.76
C MET A 658 -6.48 -15.11 3.89
N GLY A 659 -7.04 -15.23 5.09
CA GLY A 659 -8.35 -15.84 5.25
C GLY A 659 -9.00 -15.56 6.60
N TYR A 660 -10.31 -15.75 6.67
CA TYR A 660 -11.10 -15.39 7.84
C TYR A 660 -12.34 -16.26 8.01
N THR A 661 -12.73 -16.46 9.27
CA THR A 661 -14.08 -16.85 9.72
C THR A 661 -14.77 -15.58 10.26
N PRO A 662 -16.04 -15.63 10.73
CA PRO A 662 -16.62 -14.52 11.48
C PRO A 662 -15.86 -14.17 12.78
N GLN A 663 -15.05 -15.12 13.28
CA GLN A 663 -14.47 -15.11 14.63
C GLN A 663 -12.97 -14.80 14.62
N LEU A 664 -12.27 -15.03 13.51
CA LEU A 664 -10.82 -14.86 13.40
C LEU A 664 -10.42 -14.52 11.96
N ALA A 665 -9.58 -13.51 11.78
CA ALA A 665 -8.91 -13.21 10.51
C ALA A 665 -7.40 -13.45 10.66
N VAL A 666 -6.82 -14.19 9.72
CA VAL A 666 -5.41 -14.58 9.73
C VAL A 666 -4.76 -14.31 8.38
N GLY A 667 -3.61 -13.65 8.41
CA GLY A 667 -2.70 -13.55 7.29
C GLY A 667 -1.40 -14.31 7.58
N VAL A 668 -0.88 -15.00 6.56
CA VAL A 668 0.43 -15.64 6.58
C VAL A 668 1.22 -15.18 5.35
N TRP A 669 2.47 -14.78 5.58
CA TRP A 669 3.49 -14.48 4.55
C TRP A 669 4.67 -15.45 4.71
N ILE A 670 5.23 -15.90 3.59
CA ILE A 670 6.43 -16.75 3.53
C ILE A 670 7.34 -16.18 2.43
N GLY A 671 8.62 -16.03 2.77
CA GLY A 671 9.66 -15.41 1.96
C GLY A 671 10.94 -15.21 2.79
N ASN A 672 11.93 -14.54 2.22
CA ASN A 672 13.22 -14.34 2.87
C ASN A 672 13.42 -12.84 3.18
N ALA A 673 14.04 -12.52 4.32
CA ALA A 673 14.17 -11.15 4.81
C ALA A 673 15.15 -10.30 3.97
N ASP A 674 16.16 -10.94 3.38
CA ASP A 674 17.10 -10.38 2.40
C ASP A 674 16.52 -10.28 0.98
N GLU A 675 15.21 -10.53 0.82
CA GLU A 675 14.48 -10.70 -0.44
C GLU A 675 15.01 -11.78 -1.39
N SER A 676 15.87 -12.70 -0.92
CA SER A 676 16.47 -13.71 -1.80
C SER A 676 15.44 -14.56 -2.54
N PRO A 677 15.70 -14.94 -3.80
CA PRO A 677 14.71 -15.58 -4.65
C PRO A 677 14.42 -17.02 -4.22
N MET A 678 13.15 -17.30 -3.95
CA MET A 678 12.62 -18.66 -3.82
C MET A 678 12.37 -19.27 -5.20
N THR A 679 12.52 -20.59 -5.30
CA THR A 679 12.28 -21.36 -6.53
C THR A 679 11.37 -22.56 -6.25
N GLY A 680 10.30 -22.73 -7.03
CA GLY A 680 9.31 -23.78 -6.76
C GLY A 680 8.46 -23.52 -5.51
N GLY A 681 7.62 -24.49 -5.16
CA GLY A 681 6.54 -24.32 -4.19
C GLY A 681 5.37 -23.47 -4.73
N SER A 682 4.40 -23.20 -3.86
CA SER A 682 3.27 -22.32 -4.14
C SER A 682 2.65 -21.82 -2.84
N SER A 683 1.93 -20.69 -2.88
CA SER A 683 1.30 -20.11 -1.68
C SER A 683 0.33 -21.04 -0.97
N VAL A 684 -0.22 -22.05 -1.64
CA VAL A 684 -1.10 -23.07 -1.04
C VAL A 684 -0.28 -24.12 -0.28
N GLN A 685 0.88 -24.51 -0.82
CA GLN A 685 1.76 -25.51 -0.21
C GLN A 685 2.59 -24.93 0.94
N THR A 686 2.86 -23.63 0.94
CA THR A 686 3.62 -22.92 2.00
C THR A 686 2.67 -22.19 2.97
N ALA A 687 2.36 -20.91 2.70
CA ALA A 687 1.54 -20.06 3.56
C ALA A 687 0.13 -20.62 3.83
N GLY A 688 -0.46 -21.32 2.86
CA GLY A 688 -1.78 -21.94 2.96
C GLY A 688 -1.82 -23.16 3.87
N LEU A 689 -0.71 -23.92 3.97
CA LEU A 689 -0.57 -25.02 4.91
C LEU A 689 -0.52 -24.50 6.35
N ILE A 690 0.30 -23.48 6.60
CA ILE A 690 0.41 -22.80 7.91
C ILE A 690 -0.94 -22.19 8.30
N TRP A 691 -1.57 -21.45 7.38
CA TRP A 691 -2.90 -20.87 7.61
C TRP A 691 -3.92 -21.96 7.97
N ASN A 692 -3.92 -23.10 7.28
CA ASN A 692 -4.83 -24.21 7.57
C ASN A 692 -4.63 -24.78 8.98
N ARG A 693 -3.39 -25.20 9.29
CA ARG A 693 -3.05 -25.81 10.58
C ARG A 693 -3.33 -24.84 11.74
N PHE A 694 -2.91 -23.58 11.61
CA PHE A 694 -3.18 -22.55 12.61
C PHE A 694 -4.69 -22.28 12.77
N MET A 695 -5.45 -22.15 11.68
CA MET A 695 -6.89 -21.89 11.78
C MET A 695 -7.66 -23.06 12.41
N LEU A 696 -7.32 -24.32 12.08
CA LEU A 696 -7.93 -25.48 12.74
C LEU A 696 -7.60 -25.49 14.24
N SER A 697 -6.33 -25.28 14.58
CA SER A 697 -5.80 -25.23 15.95
C SER A 697 -6.43 -24.11 16.78
N ALA A 698 -6.55 -22.90 16.22
CA ALA A 698 -7.13 -21.72 16.89
C ALA A 698 -8.64 -21.82 17.12
N HIS A 699 -9.35 -22.68 16.38
CA HIS A 699 -10.78 -22.91 16.55
C HIS A 699 -11.12 -24.20 17.34
N GLU A 700 -10.13 -24.87 17.96
CA GLU A 700 -10.38 -26.01 18.83
C GLU A 700 -11.32 -25.63 19.99
N GLY A 701 -12.45 -26.32 20.11
CA GLY A 701 -13.48 -26.01 21.12
C GLY A 701 -14.34 -24.77 20.81
N VAL A 702 -14.04 -24.01 19.76
CA VAL A 702 -14.82 -22.85 19.31
C VAL A 702 -15.94 -23.30 18.39
N THR A 703 -17.19 -23.03 18.77
CA THR A 703 -18.38 -23.34 17.96
C THR A 703 -18.30 -22.62 16.61
N ALA A 704 -18.56 -23.31 15.50
CA ALA A 704 -18.51 -22.71 14.18
C ALA A 704 -19.67 -21.73 13.95
N GLU A 705 -19.34 -20.52 13.52
CA GLU A 705 -20.31 -19.50 13.09
C GLU A 705 -20.40 -19.39 11.57
N ALA A 706 -21.55 -18.96 11.07
CA ALA A 706 -21.77 -18.67 9.66
C ALA A 706 -21.63 -17.16 9.40
N PHE A 707 -21.19 -16.79 8.19
CA PHE A 707 -21.24 -15.40 7.75
C PHE A 707 -22.69 -14.91 7.72
N THR A 708 -22.98 -13.82 8.42
CA THR A 708 -24.34 -13.24 8.48
C THR A 708 -24.67 -12.57 7.15
N GLU A 709 -25.77 -12.98 6.51
CA GLU A 709 -26.30 -12.34 5.31
C GLU A 709 -26.91 -10.97 5.68
N PRO A 710 -26.44 -9.84 5.10
CA PRO A 710 -26.99 -8.52 5.38
C PRO A 710 -28.32 -8.27 4.66
N ASP A 711 -29.12 -7.37 5.22
CA ASP A 711 -30.39 -6.94 4.61
C ASP A 711 -30.21 -6.45 3.16
N GLY A 712 -31.16 -6.82 2.29
CA GLY A 712 -31.23 -6.35 0.90
C GLY A 712 -30.48 -7.21 -0.12
N ILE A 713 -29.80 -8.28 0.31
CA ILE A 713 -29.32 -9.33 -0.60
C ILE A 713 -30.51 -9.98 -1.32
N HIS A 714 -30.35 -10.18 -2.63
CA HIS A 714 -31.32 -10.82 -3.52
C HIS A 714 -30.63 -11.95 -4.27
N ARG A 715 -31.21 -13.15 -4.19
CA ARG A 715 -30.77 -14.36 -4.88
C ARG A 715 -31.51 -14.50 -6.20
N SER A 716 -30.80 -14.78 -7.29
CA SER A 716 -31.40 -15.06 -8.61
C SER A 716 -30.62 -16.17 -9.32
N LEU A 717 -31.32 -17.00 -10.09
CA LEU A 717 -30.65 -17.96 -10.98
C LEU A 717 -30.00 -17.21 -12.16
N VAL A 718 -28.78 -17.62 -12.52
CA VAL A 718 -28.02 -17.09 -13.66
C VAL A 718 -27.39 -18.24 -14.43
N TYR A 719 -27.54 -18.20 -15.76
CA TYR A 719 -26.76 -19.02 -16.68
C TYR A 719 -25.40 -18.36 -16.91
N ALA A 720 -24.34 -19.05 -16.49
CA ALA A 720 -22.97 -18.54 -16.53
C ALA A 720 -22.11 -19.31 -17.53
N PRO A 721 -21.08 -18.70 -18.14
CA PRO A 721 -20.11 -19.40 -18.97
C PRO A 721 -19.46 -20.58 -18.24
N ALA A 722 -19.30 -21.70 -18.94
CA ALA A 722 -18.55 -22.85 -18.47
C ALA A 722 -17.06 -22.51 -18.37
N VAL A 723 -16.44 -22.76 -17.21
CA VAL A 723 -15.07 -22.28 -16.93
C VAL A 723 -13.98 -23.12 -17.64
N ASN A 724 -14.35 -24.21 -18.30
CA ASN A 724 -13.46 -25.23 -18.89
C ASN A 724 -13.61 -25.38 -20.42
N LEU A 725 -13.97 -24.31 -21.13
CA LEU A 725 -14.09 -24.27 -22.59
C LEU A 725 -12.86 -24.82 -23.35
N HIS A 726 -11.67 -24.70 -22.79
CA HIS A 726 -10.41 -25.16 -23.39
C HIS A 726 -10.17 -26.69 -23.28
N ALA A 727 -10.88 -27.39 -22.38
CA ALA A 727 -10.61 -28.80 -22.08
C ALA A 727 -11.37 -29.79 -23.00
N ALA A 728 -12.33 -29.30 -23.79
CA ALA A 728 -13.27 -30.12 -24.55
C ALA A 728 -12.85 -30.41 -26.00
N VAL A 729 -11.54 -30.60 -26.25
CA VAL A 729 -11.02 -30.98 -27.57
C VAL A 729 -11.29 -32.47 -27.83
N GLN A 730 -12.56 -32.81 -28.02
CA GLN A 730 -12.96 -33.97 -28.82
C GLN A 730 -12.88 -33.55 -30.31
N PRO A 731 -12.32 -34.37 -31.21
CA PRO A 731 -12.20 -34.04 -32.64
C PRO A 731 -13.53 -34.20 -33.42
N ASP A 732 -14.67 -33.89 -32.80
CA ASP A 732 -15.98 -33.91 -33.43
C ASP A 732 -16.39 -32.50 -33.90
N SER A 733 -17.15 -32.49 -34.98
CA SER A 733 -17.84 -31.38 -35.64
C SER A 733 -18.89 -30.63 -34.79
N SER A 734 -19.16 -31.06 -33.55
CA SER A 734 -20.14 -30.45 -32.66
C SER A 734 -19.77 -29.02 -32.23
N LEU A 735 -20.76 -28.12 -32.15
CA LEU A 735 -20.62 -26.86 -31.40
C LEU A 735 -20.41 -27.17 -29.92
N HIS A 736 -19.52 -26.41 -29.26
CA HIS A 736 -19.33 -26.55 -27.83
C HIS A 736 -20.38 -25.73 -27.07
N ASN A 737 -21.09 -26.35 -26.13
CA ASN A 737 -22.01 -25.63 -25.24
C ASN A 737 -21.19 -24.77 -24.26
N PRO A 738 -21.21 -23.43 -24.36
CA PRO A 738 -20.34 -22.58 -23.57
C PRO A 738 -20.92 -22.28 -22.19
N CYS A 739 -22.00 -22.94 -21.77
CA CYS A 739 -22.81 -22.56 -20.63
C CYS A 739 -22.90 -23.67 -19.59
N SER A 740 -22.73 -23.29 -18.34
CA SER A 740 -22.94 -24.15 -17.18
C SER A 740 -24.42 -24.27 -16.85
N SER A 741 -24.79 -25.27 -16.02
CA SER A 741 -26.10 -25.33 -15.40
C SER A 741 -26.40 -24.03 -14.65
N PRO A 742 -27.65 -23.54 -14.63
CA PRO A 742 -27.99 -22.29 -13.95
C PRO A 742 -27.63 -22.40 -12.46
N ARG A 743 -26.91 -21.40 -11.95
CA ARG A 743 -26.52 -21.32 -10.53
C ARG A 743 -27.22 -20.14 -9.87
N GLU A 744 -27.49 -20.25 -8.58
CA GLU A 744 -27.94 -19.11 -7.80
C GLU A 744 -26.78 -18.11 -7.60
N GLU A 745 -27.07 -16.82 -7.72
CA GLU A 745 -26.11 -15.73 -7.54
C GLU A 745 -26.67 -14.57 -6.72
N LEU A 746 -25.75 -13.86 -6.06
CA LEU A 746 -26.06 -12.78 -5.12
C LEU A 746 -26.02 -11.40 -5.77
N PHE A 747 -27.06 -10.61 -5.53
CA PHE A 747 -27.21 -9.22 -5.99
C PHE A 747 -27.61 -8.32 -4.83
N VAL A 748 -27.10 -7.08 -4.80
CA VAL A 748 -27.41 -6.11 -3.73
C VAL A 748 -28.80 -5.45 -3.83
N SER A 749 -29.60 -5.82 -4.84
CA SER A 749 -31.05 -5.63 -4.87
C SER A 749 -31.68 -6.38 -6.06
N ALA A 750 -32.99 -6.62 -6.00
CA ALA A 750 -33.77 -7.15 -7.13
C ALA A 750 -33.74 -6.25 -8.40
N ARG A 751 -33.41 -4.95 -8.27
CA ARG A 751 -33.25 -4.03 -9.42
C ARG A 751 -31.90 -4.14 -10.12
N VAL A 752 -30.96 -4.84 -9.48
CA VAL A 752 -29.60 -5.09 -9.98
C VAL A 752 -29.50 -6.50 -10.57
N ALA A 753 -30.32 -7.44 -10.08
CA ALA A 753 -30.43 -8.77 -10.69
C ALA A 753 -30.94 -8.65 -12.14
N PRO A 754 -30.32 -9.35 -13.11
CA PRO A 754 -30.86 -9.44 -14.47
C PRO A 754 -32.17 -10.23 -14.44
N PRO A 755 -33.14 -9.88 -15.30
CA PRO A 755 -34.33 -10.70 -15.55
C PRO A 755 -33.99 -12.14 -15.99
N LEU A 756 -34.89 -13.09 -15.71
CA LEU A 756 -34.76 -14.52 -16.09
C LEU A 756 -34.84 -14.79 -17.61
N ASP A 757 -35.01 -13.76 -18.41
CA ASP A 757 -35.02 -13.77 -19.88
C ASP A 757 -33.81 -13.02 -20.49
N ASN A 758 -32.99 -12.37 -19.66
CA ASN A 758 -31.85 -11.55 -20.06
C ASN A 758 -30.52 -12.26 -19.75
N PHE A 759 -30.42 -13.52 -20.17
CA PHE A 759 -29.29 -14.41 -19.86
C PHE A 759 -28.15 -14.30 -20.87
N ILE A 760 -26.98 -14.81 -20.49
CA ILE A 760 -25.76 -14.82 -21.34
C ILE A 760 -25.76 -16.02 -22.31
N CYS A 761 -26.79 -16.88 -22.27
CA CYS A 761 -26.81 -18.22 -22.85
C CYS A 761 -28.20 -18.56 -23.39
N TYR A 762 -28.31 -18.89 -24.67
CA TYR A 762 -29.59 -19.25 -25.32
C TYR A 762 -29.41 -20.45 -26.27
N GLU A 763 -30.39 -21.35 -26.31
CA GLU A 763 -30.46 -22.38 -27.36
C GLU A 763 -31.00 -21.75 -28.64
N VAL A 764 -30.24 -21.82 -29.73
CA VAL A 764 -30.60 -21.27 -31.05
C VAL A 764 -30.05 -22.15 -32.17
N GLU A 765 -30.60 -21.98 -33.37
CA GLU A 765 -29.95 -22.44 -34.60
C GLU A 765 -28.78 -21.53 -34.95
N VAL A 766 -27.68 -22.13 -35.35
CA VAL A 766 -26.38 -21.50 -35.63
C VAL A 766 -25.93 -21.93 -37.03
N ASP A 767 -25.42 -20.98 -37.83
CA ASP A 767 -24.68 -21.33 -39.05
C ASP A 767 -23.30 -21.86 -38.65
N ARG A 768 -23.06 -23.15 -38.90
CA ARG A 768 -21.80 -23.83 -38.54
C ARG A 768 -20.56 -23.31 -39.26
N ARG A 769 -20.70 -22.44 -40.26
CA ARG A 769 -19.61 -21.74 -40.97
C ARG A 769 -19.17 -20.47 -40.25
N THR A 770 -20.13 -19.67 -39.78
CA THR A 770 -19.89 -18.34 -39.18
C THR A 770 -19.85 -18.37 -37.66
N LEU A 771 -20.45 -19.40 -37.04
CA LEU A 771 -20.72 -19.51 -35.60
C LEU A 771 -21.66 -18.41 -35.06
N GLN A 772 -22.41 -17.76 -35.94
CA GLN A 772 -23.45 -16.80 -35.61
C GLN A 772 -24.83 -17.45 -35.68
N ARG A 773 -25.84 -16.82 -35.07
CA ARG A 773 -27.24 -17.25 -35.14
C ARG A 773 -27.66 -17.38 -36.61
N ALA A 774 -28.30 -18.49 -36.95
CA ALA A 774 -28.85 -18.71 -38.28
C ALA A 774 -29.90 -17.65 -38.64
N THR A 775 -29.82 -17.13 -39.86
CA THR A 775 -30.84 -16.30 -40.50
C THR A 775 -31.80 -17.18 -41.30
N VAL A 776 -32.87 -16.57 -41.82
CA VAL A 776 -33.81 -17.26 -42.73
C VAL A 776 -33.13 -17.74 -44.03
N ASP A 777 -32.00 -17.14 -44.40
CA ASP A 777 -31.21 -17.45 -45.59
C ASP A 777 -30.09 -18.45 -45.33
N THR A 778 -29.94 -18.94 -44.09
CA THR A 778 -28.92 -19.95 -43.75
C THR A 778 -29.31 -21.30 -44.34
N PRO A 779 -28.56 -21.88 -45.28
CA PRO A 779 -28.96 -23.13 -45.93
C PRO A 779 -29.05 -24.29 -44.94
N GLU A 780 -30.01 -25.19 -45.11
CA GLU A 780 -30.27 -26.31 -44.18
C GLU A 780 -29.02 -27.15 -43.88
N ASP A 781 -28.16 -27.38 -44.88
CA ASP A 781 -26.87 -28.07 -44.75
C ASP A 781 -25.87 -27.38 -43.80
N TYR A 782 -26.12 -26.14 -43.36
CA TYR A 782 -25.28 -25.39 -42.42
C TYR A 782 -25.94 -25.11 -41.08
N LEU A 783 -27.23 -25.45 -40.91
CA LEU A 783 -27.92 -25.32 -39.64
C LEU A 783 -27.39 -26.33 -38.62
N GLN A 784 -27.09 -25.84 -37.42
CA GLN A 784 -26.73 -26.67 -36.27
C GLN A 784 -27.36 -26.09 -35.01
N GLN A 785 -28.02 -26.93 -34.23
CA GLN A 785 -28.48 -26.57 -32.88
C GLN A 785 -27.26 -26.32 -31.98
N GLY A 786 -27.24 -25.17 -31.32
CA GLY A 786 -26.12 -24.74 -30.47
C GLY A 786 -26.57 -23.87 -29.32
N VAL A 787 -25.75 -23.84 -28.27
CA VAL A 787 -25.92 -22.85 -27.20
C VAL A 787 -25.05 -21.64 -27.53
N TRP A 788 -25.71 -20.51 -27.71
CA TRP A 788 -25.14 -19.25 -28.15
C TRP A 788 -24.86 -18.34 -26.96
N LEU A 789 -23.65 -17.79 -26.95
CA LEU A 789 -23.17 -16.88 -25.92
C LEU A 789 -23.48 -15.43 -26.32
N GLU A 790 -24.21 -14.71 -25.48
CA GLU A 790 -24.35 -13.26 -25.54
C GLU A 790 -23.36 -12.61 -24.55
N PRO A 791 -22.15 -12.20 -25.00
CA PRO A 791 -21.18 -11.61 -24.10
C PRO A 791 -21.61 -10.20 -23.65
N PRO A 792 -21.42 -9.85 -22.37
CA PRO A 792 -21.96 -8.61 -21.83
C PRO A 792 -21.22 -7.37 -22.36
N ALA A 793 -21.94 -6.26 -22.48
CA ALA A 793 -21.47 -4.96 -22.97
C ALA A 793 -20.44 -4.22 -22.08
N VAL A 794 -19.69 -4.92 -21.23
CA VAL A 794 -18.65 -4.34 -20.35
C VAL A 794 -17.37 -3.97 -21.15
N SER A 795 -17.27 -4.41 -22.40
CA SER A 795 -16.30 -3.91 -23.38
C SER A 795 -16.51 -2.41 -23.64
N ARG A 796 -15.68 -1.56 -23.01
CA ARG A 796 -15.48 -0.11 -23.23
C ARG A 796 -16.74 0.72 -23.57
N ARG A 797 -17.12 1.69 -22.70
CA ARG A 797 -18.20 2.67 -23.00
C ARG A 797 -18.15 3.16 -24.47
N GLY A 798 -19.14 2.76 -25.27
CA GLY A 798 -19.27 3.15 -26.67
C GLY A 798 -18.72 2.17 -27.72
N ALA A 799 -18.11 1.05 -27.34
CA ALA A 799 -17.75 0.00 -28.29
C ALA A 799 -18.99 -0.81 -28.67
N THR A 800 -19.42 -0.70 -29.93
CA THR A 800 -20.53 -1.47 -30.50
C THR A 800 -20.14 -2.89 -30.90
N ALA A 801 -18.85 -3.23 -30.94
CA ALA A 801 -18.32 -4.53 -31.38
C ALA A 801 -17.44 -5.19 -30.31
N LEU A 802 -17.28 -6.51 -30.40
CA LEU A 802 -16.40 -7.28 -29.52
C LEU A 802 -14.92 -7.01 -29.77
N ASP A 803 -14.10 -7.28 -28.75
CA ASP A 803 -12.64 -7.32 -28.88
C ASP A 803 -12.24 -8.36 -29.96
N PRO A 804 -11.48 -8.00 -31.01
CA PRO A 804 -11.04 -8.92 -32.05
C PRO A 804 -10.29 -10.15 -31.52
N ILE A 805 -9.59 -10.03 -30.38
CA ILE A 805 -8.92 -11.16 -29.73
C ILE A 805 -9.93 -12.12 -29.10
N ALA A 806 -11.02 -11.60 -28.53
CA ALA A 806 -12.13 -12.41 -28.02
C ALA A 806 -12.88 -13.11 -29.16
N VAL A 807 -13.15 -12.42 -30.27
CA VAL A 807 -13.75 -12.99 -31.49
C VAL A 807 -12.90 -14.15 -32.03
N GLU A 808 -11.59 -13.94 -32.18
CA GLU A 808 -10.67 -14.98 -32.65
C GLU A 808 -10.56 -16.15 -31.66
N TRP A 809 -10.64 -15.90 -30.35
CA TRP A 809 -10.69 -16.94 -29.33
C TRP A 809 -11.97 -17.78 -29.45
N LEU A 810 -13.15 -17.15 -29.61
CA LEU A 810 -14.44 -17.86 -29.78
C LEU A 810 -14.43 -18.73 -31.04
N ARG A 811 -13.93 -18.18 -32.15
CA ARG A 811 -13.78 -18.89 -33.43
C ARG A 811 -12.87 -20.11 -33.32
N ARG A 812 -11.72 -19.99 -32.65
CA ARG A 812 -10.80 -21.12 -32.42
C ARG A 812 -11.40 -22.23 -31.57
N ASN A 813 -12.25 -21.89 -30.60
CA ASN A 813 -12.88 -22.84 -29.69
C ASN A 813 -14.27 -23.31 -30.14
N ARG A 814 -14.72 -22.97 -31.37
CA ARG A 814 -16.04 -23.32 -31.94
C ARG A 814 -17.23 -22.94 -31.02
N VAL A 815 -17.12 -21.81 -30.33
CA VAL A 815 -18.19 -21.25 -29.50
C VAL A 815 -19.05 -20.32 -30.36
N ALA A 816 -20.38 -20.51 -30.33
CA ALA A 816 -21.32 -19.64 -31.01
C ALA A 816 -21.54 -18.32 -30.24
N TYR A 817 -21.60 -17.18 -30.94
CA TYR A 817 -21.56 -15.86 -30.30
C TYR A 817 -22.29 -14.76 -31.07
N LEU A 818 -22.67 -13.68 -30.36
CA LEU A 818 -23.12 -12.42 -30.97
C LEU A 818 -21.92 -11.52 -31.27
N GLN A 819 -21.79 -10.99 -32.49
CA GLN A 819 -21.15 -9.69 -32.65
C GLN A 819 -22.25 -8.62 -32.57
N PRO A 820 -22.27 -7.77 -31.52
CA PRO A 820 -23.11 -6.60 -31.57
C PRO A 820 -22.68 -5.74 -32.76
N GLY A 821 -23.65 -5.18 -33.48
CA GLY A 821 -23.40 -4.31 -34.64
C GLY A 821 -23.10 -4.97 -35.99
N THR A 822 -22.97 -6.30 -36.12
CA THR A 822 -22.78 -6.94 -37.45
C THR A 822 -24.09 -7.38 -38.12
N VAL A 823 -25.04 -6.47 -38.19
CA VAL A 823 -25.82 -6.26 -39.43
C VAL A 823 -25.64 -4.79 -39.76
N ASP A 824 -24.41 -4.43 -40.12
CA ASP A 824 -24.18 -3.18 -40.84
C ASP A 824 -24.57 -3.49 -42.29
N ASP A 825 -25.86 -3.31 -42.58
CA ASP A 825 -26.47 -3.54 -43.90
C ASP A 825 -25.60 -2.95 -45.02
N ALA A 826 -24.92 -1.83 -44.71
CA ALA A 826 -23.88 -1.18 -45.50
C ALA A 826 -23.03 -2.14 -46.34
N ASP A 827 -22.48 -3.20 -45.75
CA ASP A 827 -21.52 -4.15 -46.36
C ASP A 827 -22.10 -5.52 -46.72
N ALA A 828 -23.43 -5.69 -46.69
CA ALA A 828 -24.08 -6.89 -47.22
C ALA A 828 -23.74 -7.09 -48.73
N PRO A 829 -23.33 -8.29 -49.19
CA PRO A 829 -23.02 -8.54 -50.60
C PRO A 829 -24.21 -8.26 -51.53
N VAL A 830 -25.42 -8.41 -50.99
CA VAL A 830 -26.70 -8.13 -51.63
C VAL A 830 -27.49 -7.23 -50.69
N ARG A 831 -28.01 -6.09 -51.19
CA ARG A 831 -28.94 -5.21 -50.46
C ARG A 831 -29.84 -4.42 -51.41
N PHE A 832 -31.09 -4.15 -51.05
CA PHE A 832 -31.95 -3.12 -51.65
C PHE A 832 -31.84 -1.79 -50.90
N ASP A 833 -31.57 -0.70 -51.63
CA ASP A 833 -31.58 0.68 -51.09
C ASP A 833 -32.90 1.40 -51.39
N THR A 834 -33.51 1.14 -52.54
CA THR A 834 -34.81 1.68 -52.96
C THR A 834 -35.36 0.79 -54.09
N PRO A 835 -36.65 0.42 -54.11
CA PRO A 835 -37.63 0.61 -53.03
C PRO A 835 -37.24 -0.15 -51.76
N GLY A 836 -37.77 0.29 -50.62
CA GLY A 836 -37.66 -0.48 -49.37
C GLY A 836 -38.76 -1.56 -49.30
N ASP A 837 -38.63 -2.47 -48.33
CA ASP A 837 -39.66 -3.49 -48.06
C ASP A 837 -41.02 -2.85 -47.67
N ALA A 838 -42.09 -3.55 -48.04
CA ALA A 838 -43.49 -3.14 -48.02
C ALA A 838 -43.82 -1.80 -48.73
N ALA A 839 -42.96 -1.27 -49.60
CA ALA A 839 -43.21 0.00 -50.29
C ALA A 839 -44.39 -0.07 -51.27
N ILE A 840 -45.26 0.94 -51.23
CA ILE A 840 -46.32 1.16 -52.24
C ILE A 840 -45.74 2.07 -53.32
N ILE A 841 -45.73 1.62 -54.58
CA ILE A 841 -45.05 2.32 -55.68
C ILE A 841 -46.05 2.67 -56.78
N GLU A 842 -46.06 3.93 -57.21
CA GLU A 842 -46.86 4.35 -58.37
C GLU A 842 -46.38 3.64 -59.65
N ARG A 843 -47.33 3.32 -60.54
CA ARG A 843 -47.00 2.67 -61.83
C ARG A 843 -46.22 3.61 -62.75
N GLY A 844 -45.25 3.05 -63.45
CA GLY A 844 -44.34 3.76 -64.34
C GLY A 844 -42.93 3.18 -64.24
N GLU A 845 -41.92 4.00 -64.48
CA GLU A 845 -40.51 3.61 -64.31
C GLU A 845 -40.14 3.52 -62.82
N ILE A 846 -39.98 2.32 -62.31
CA ILE A 846 -39.51 2.02 -60.95
C ILE A 846 -37.98 1.99 -60.98
N LEU A 847 -37.34 2.94 -60.29
CA LEU A 847 -35.90 2.90 -60.07
C LEU A 847 -35.58 1.92 -58.93
N ILE A 848 -34.76 0.91 -59.22
CA ILE A 848 -34.29 -0.07 -58.25
C ILE A 848 -32.80 0.18 -58.01
N THR A 849 -32.44 0.57 -56.80
CA THR A 849 -31.06 0.80 -56.33
C THR A 849 -30.72 -0.16 -55.20
N GLY A 850 -29.44 -0.49 -55.07
CA GLY A 850 -28.95 -1.40 -54.06
C GLY A 850 -27.49 -1.78 -54.25
N ARG A 851 -27.08 -2.86 -53.58
CA ARG A 851 -25.76 -3.49 -53.66
C ARG A 851 -25.88 -4.92 -54.19
N ALA A 852 -24.96 -5.30 -55.06
CA ALA A 852 -24.78 -6.65 -55.59
C ALA A 852 -23.28 -6.82 -55.91
N HIS A 853 -22.45 -6.98 -54.89
CA HIS A 853 -20.99 -6.95 -54.98
C HIS A 853 -20.32 -7.99 -54.07
N SER A 854 -19.38 -8.74 -54.64
CA SER A 854 -18.44 -9.61 -53.90
C SER A 854 -17.07 -9.58 -54.59
N SER A 855 -16.00 -9.87 -53.85
CA SER A 855 -14.64 -10.00 -54.41
C SER A 855 -14.51 -11.15 -55.41
N GLU A 856 -15.37 -12.18 -55.31
CA GLU A 856 -15.34 -13.40 -56.12
C GLU A 856 -16.65 -13.58 -56.92
N LEU A 857 -17.28 -12.44 -57.27
CA LEU A 857 -18.53 -12.37 -58.05
C LEU A 857 -18.42 -13.06 -59.41
N THR A 858 -19.36 -13.95 -59.69
CA THR A 858 -19.55 -14.58 -61.01
C THR A 858 -20.75 -14.02 -61.79
N GLY A 859 -21.75 -13.47 -61.09
CA GLY A 859 -22.87 -12.73 -61.66
C GLY A 859 -23.97 -12.42 -60.65
N TRP A 860 -24.99 -11.66 -61.04
CA TRP A 860 -26.19 -11.41 -60.25
C TRP A 860 -27.43 -11.29 -61.13
N THR A 861 -28.60 -11.55 -60.55
CA THR A 861 -29.92 -11.55 -61.20
C THR A 861 -30.94 -10.85 -60.31
N LEU A 862 -31.72 -9.93 -60.86
CA LEU A 862 -32.85 -9.28 -60.21
C LEU A 862 -34.15 -9.76 -60.86
N THR A 863 -35.09 -10.23 -60.05
CA THR A 863 -36.38 -10.75 -60.50
C THR A 863 -37.55 -10.11 -59.75
N ALA A 864 -38.74 -10.18 -60.35
CA ALA A 864 -40.01 -9.86 -59.73
C ALA A 864 -41.01 -11.02 -59.89
N ARG A 865 -41.72 -11.38 -58.83
CA ARG A 865 -42.75 -12.41 -58.83
C ARG A 865 -44.02 -11.87 -58.18
N ARG A 866 -45.17 -11.94 -58.87
CA ARG A 866 -46.44 -11.51 -58.29
C ARG A 866 -46.86 -12.52 -57.21
N LEU A 867 -47.25 -12.05 -56.03
CA LEU A 867 -47.68 -12.92 -54.94
C LEU A 867 -48.91 -13.74 -55.36
N GLY A 868 -48.81 -15.07 -55.26
CA GLY A 868 -49.82 -16.01 -55.77
C GLY A 868 -49.69 -16.37 -57.27
N SER A 869 -48.60 -15.99 -57.93
CA SER A 869 -48.22 -16.43 -59.28
C SER A 869 -46.97 -17.30 -59.24
N GLU A 870 -46.90 -18.26 -60.16
CA GLU A 870 -45.69 -19.05 -60.48
C GLU A 870 -44.80 -18.33 -61.51
N ASP A 871 -45.33 -17.35 -62.23
CA ASP A 871 -44.58 -16.60 -63.25
C ASP A 871 -43.57 -15.63 -62.59
N VAL A 872 -42.27 -15.89 -62.82
CA VAL A 872 -41.15 -15.04 -62.41
C VAL A 872 -40.67 -14.21 -63.59
N LEU A 873 -40.63 -12.89 -63.41
CA LEU A 873 -40.11 -11.93 -64.39
C LEU A 873 -38.67 -11.56 -64.05
N THR A 874 -37.71 -11.84 -64.93
CA THR A 874 -36.36 -11.28 -64.80
C THR A 874 -36.37 -9.79 -65.17
N ILE A 875 -35.99 -8.92 -64.24
CA ILE A 875 -35.86 -7.48 -64.46
C ILE A 875 -34.48 -7.15 -65.04
N ALA A 876 -33.41 -7.68 -64.44
CA ALA A 876 -32.04 -7.39 -64.83
C ALA A 876 -31.09 -8.53 -64.46
N THR A 877 -29.93 -8.57 -65.12
CA THR A 877 -28.81 -9.47 -64.79
C THR A 877 -27.50 -8.74 -65.04
N GLY A 878 -26.48 -8.96 -64.20
CA GLY A 878 -25.15 -8.37 -64.36
C GLY A 878 -24.02 -9.35 -64.10
N SER A 879 -22.86 -9.09 -64.71
CA SER A 879 -21.60 -9.82 -64.48
C SER A 879 -20.51 -8.95 -63.84
N GLN A 880 -20.87 -7.74 -63.40
CA GLN A 880 -20.02 -6.77 -62.72
C GLN A 880 -20.74 -6.33 -61.45
N GLY A 881 -19.98 -6.12 -60.38
CA GLY A 881 -20.55 -5.79 -59.09
C GLY A 881 -21.11 -4.37 -59.05
N VAL A 882 -22.25 -4.20 -58.37
CA VAL A 882 -22.85 -2.89 -58.10
C VAL A 882 -22.61 -2.58 -56.64
N ASP A 883 -21.67 -1.67 -56.35
CA ASP A 883 -21.21 -1.36 -54.99
C ASP A 883 -21.97 -0.17 -54.39
N GLY A 884 -23.30 -0.30 -54.32
CA GLY A 884 -24.23 0.79 -54.01
C GLY A 884 -24.54 1.65 -55.23
N GLY A 885 -25.73 1.51 -55.82
CA GLY A 885 -26.11 2.27 -57.00
C GLY A 885 -27.33 1.69 -57.71
N VAL A 886 -27.52 2.05 -58.99
CA VAL A 886 -28.67 1.57 -59.79
C VAL A 886 -28.45 0.12 -60.20
N LEU A 887 -29.34 -0.77 -59.77
CA LEU A 887 -29.43 -2.16 -60.22
C LEU A 887 -30.29 -2.26 -61.49
N ALA A 888 -31.44 -1.58 -61.51
CA ALA A 888 -32.35 -1.58 -62.65
C ALA A 888 -33.26 -0.35 -62.73
N ARG A 889 -33.88 -0.16 -63.90
CA ARG A 889 -35.09 0.64 -64.10
C ARG A 889 -36.15 -0.28 -64.68
N TRP A 890 -37.24 -0.50 -63.96
CA TRP A 890 -38.30 -1.43 -64.34
C TRP A 890 -39.58 -0.67 -64.71
N ASP A 891 -39.99 -0.75 -65.98
CA ASP A 891 -41.29 -0.19 -66.38
C ASP A 891 -42.44 -1.10 -65.95
N SER A 892 -43.27 -0.59 -65.05
CA SER A 892 -44.41 -1.27 -64.46
C SER A 892 -45.76 -0.86 -65.06
N SER A 893 -45.76 -0.01 -66.11
CA SER A 893 -46.97 0.58 -66.70
C SER A 893 -47.99 -0.47 -67.14
N ASP A 894 -47.53 -1.51 -67.84
CA ASP A 894 -48.33 -2.61 -68.38
C ASP A 894 -48.44 -3.84 -67.45
N ILE A 895 -47.88 -3.77 -66.23
CA ILE A 895 -47.84 -4.87 -65.27
C ILE A 895 -49.15 -4.93 -64.44
N VAL A 896 -49.63 -6.13 -64.08
CA VAL A 896 -50.88 -6.29 -63.32
C VAL A 896 -50.74 -5.73 -61.89
N GLY A 897 -51.81 -5.20 -61.30
CA GLY A 897 -51.78 -4.67 -59.92
C GLY A 897 -51.63 -5.77 -58.87
N GLY A 898 -51.10 -5.43 -57.71
CA GLY A 898 -50.94 -6.35 -56.57
C GLY A 898 -49.57 -6.26 -55.92
N VAL A 899 -49.30 -7.22 -55.03
CA VAL A 899 -48.03 -7.34 -54.31
C VAL A 899 -47.05 -8.15 -55.15
N TYR A 900 -45.83 -7.64 -55.27
CA TYR A 900 -44.70 -8.27 -55.95
C TYR A 900 -43.56 -8.49 -54.96
N GLU A 901 -43.00 -9.69 -55.02
CA GLU A 901 -41.73 -10.06 -54.41
C GLU A 901 -40.62 -9.68 -55.38
N LEU A 902 -39.69 -8.81 -54.99
CA LEU A 902 -38.46 -8.54 -55.71
C LEU A 902 -37.34 -9.35 -55.06
N SER A 903 -36.69 -10.23 -55.83
CA SER A 903 -35.56 -11.03 -55.36
C SER A 903 -34.30 -10.66 -56.14
N LEU A 904 -33.27 -10.21 -55.42
CA LEU A 904 -31.94 -9.95 -55.92
C LEU A 904 -31.03 -11.10 -55.49
N GLU A 905 -30.40 -11.76 -56.45
CA GLU A 905 -29.57 -12.96 -56.26
C GLU A 905 -28.17 -12.72 -56.81
N LEU A 906 -27.14 -13.02 -56.03
CA LEU A 906 -25.72 -12.88 -56.37
C LEU A 906 -25.05 -14.25 -56.31
N MET A 907 -24.30 -14.57 -57.36
CA MET A 907 -23.55 -15.82 -57.51
C MET A 907 -22.07 -15.57 -57.24
N ASP A 908 -21.54 -16.16 -56.17
CA ASP A 908 -20.13 -16.06 -55.76
C ASP A 908 -19.40 -17.41 -55.99
N ALA A 909 -18.14 -17.35 -56.43
CA ALA A 909 -17.35 -18.53 -56.76
C ALA A 909 -17.03 -19.45 -55.56
N TYR A 910 -17.12 -18.96 -54.32
CA TYR A 910 -16.84 -19.70 -53.09
C TYR A 910 -18.02 -19.77 -52.13
N LEU A 911 -18.82 -18.71 -52.03
CA LEU A 911 -19.95 -18.61 -51.10
C LEU A 911 -21.25 -19.21 -51.67
N GLY A 912 -21.33 -19.42 -52.98
CA GLY A 912 -22.52 -19.94 -53.67
C GLY A 912 -23.49 -18.81 -54.04
N SER A 913 -24.79 -19.13 -54.07
CA SER A 913 -25.83 -18.11 -54.25
C SER A 913 -26.12 -17.41 -52.91
N ILE A 914 -26.19 -16.09 -52.95
CA ILE A 914 -26.57 -15.20 -51.84
C ILE A 914 -27.73 -14.36 -52.37
N SER A 915 -28.88 -14.32 -51.69
CA SER A 915 -30.02 -13.53 -52.13
C SER A 915 -30.62 -12.69 -51.02
N GLU A 916 -31.32 -11.64 -51.42
CA GLU A 916 -32.17 -10.82 -50.56
C GLU A 916 -33.50 -10.61 -51.29
N THR A 917 -34.58 -10.47 -50.53
CA THR A 917 -35.94 -10.34 -51.07
C THR A 917 -36.72 -9.26 -50.32
N ILE A 918 -37.43 -8.42 -51.07
CA ILE A 918 -38.34 -7.39 -50.53
C ILE A 918 -39.72 -7.49 -51.19
N MET A 919 -40.75 -7.03 -50.49
CA MET A 919 -42.12 -6.96 -50.98
C MET A 919 -42.50 -5.53 -51.36
N ILE A 920 -43.12 -5.34 -52.51
CA ILE A 920 -43.65 -4.04 -52.94
C ILE A 920 -45.09 -4.18 -53.43
N ALA A 921 -45.88 -3.10 -53.36
CA ALA A 921 -47.26 -3.07 -53.81
C ALA A 921 -47.45 -2.09 -54.97
N LEU A 922 -47.93 -2.60 -56.11
CA LEU A 922 -48.35 -1.80 -57.26
C LEU A 922 -49.87 -1.61 -57.20
N PRO A 923 -50.40 -0.38 -57.10
CA PRO A 923 -51.84 -0.13 -57.10
C PRO A 923 -52.57 -0.74 -58.30
N GLU A 924 -53.81 -1.15 -58.10
CA GLU A 924 -54.70 -1.48 -59.22
C GLU A 924 -54.99 -0.23 -60.05
N GLN A 925 -55.22 -0.39 -61.35
CA GLN A 925 -55.59 0.77 -62.19
C GLN A 925 -56.92 1.36 -61.70
N PRO A 926 -57.04 2.69 -61.50
CA PRO A 926 -58.31 3.31 -61.19
C PRO A 926 -59.28 3.08 -62.36
N SER A 927 -60.39 2.39 -62.11
CA SER A 927 -61.46 2.22 -63.08
C SER A 927 -62.03 3.58 -63.47
N VAL A 928 -61.91 3.96 -64.75
CA VAL A 928 -62.45 5.22 -65.26
C VAL A 928 -63.97 5.13 -65.39
N SER A 929 -64.67 5.28 -64.26
CA SER A 929 -66.13 5.48 -64.19
C SER A 929 -66.55 6.03 -62.83
N GLY A 930 -67.13 7.24 -62.79
CA GLY A 930 -67.82 7.76 -61.60
C GLY A 930 -67.18 8.97 -60.92
N LEU A 931 -67.02 10.08 -61.65
CA LEU A 931 -66.80 11.41 -61.06
C LEU A 931 -68.03 12.29 -61.31
N GLU A 932 -69.04 12.21 -60.43
CA GLU A 932 -70.04 13.29 -60.28
C GLU A 932 -70.25 13.59 -58.79
N SER A 933 -69.88 14.83 -58.44
CA SER A 933 -70.31 15.65 -57.31
C SER A 933 -70.83 14.99 -56.02
N GLU A 934 -70.13 15.26 -54.93
CA GLU A 934 -70.78 16.03 -53.85
C GLU A 934 -69.76 17.01 -53.23
N THR A 935 -70.20 18.25 -53.02
CA THR A 935 -69.39 19.33 -52.44
C THR A 935 -70.11 19.92 -51.24
N ALA A 936 -69.40 19.98 -50.12
CA ALA A 936 -69.56 20.90 -48.99
C ALA A 936 -70.96 21.12 -48.39
N GLU A 937 -71.12 20.73 -47.12
CA GLU A 937 -71.70 21.63 -46.11
C GLU A 937 -71.18 21.31 -44.69
N SER A 938 -71.33 22.28 -43.79
CA SER A 938 -70.88 22.35 -42.37
C SER A 938 -71.31 21.17 -41.48
N GLU A 939 -70.69 20.85 -40.34
CA GLU A 939 -70.15 21.70 -39.24
C GLU A 939 -68.85 21.15 -38.61
#